data_AF-A0AAD6X1M8-F1
#
_entry.id   AF-A0AAD6X1M8-F1
#
_cell.length_a   1.000
_cell.length_b   1.000
_cell.length_c   1.000
_cell.angle_alpha   90.00
_cell.angle_beta   90.00
_cell.angle_gamma   90.00
#
_symmetry.space_group_name_H-M   'P 1'
#
loop_
_entity.id
_entity.type
_entity.pdbx_description
1 polymer ?
#
loop_
_entity_poly.entity_id
_entity_poly.type
_entity_poly.pdbx_seq_one_letter_code
_entity_poly.pdbx_strand_id
1 'polypeptide(L)'
;MAPRPESGSEGLQASLAAIFDQAQTSLANHRKNCVALYKIHVRASVGDKKSRKEKPDQAEFIAAFLDMVSRVVSVKKGPATVDRIIKFVAQYVRFVNEKGAPISLVQVSPINAPEVPTHSISSGSVDGDEDTLASVFISSILEWVIQGFLAKNKVVRYQTVHLVAEMISFLGEIECVSTLALRESLIERSTCDKEPTIRAQAVSALARLIGSEDPNELQDGEKSILEVLLDVLTLDPAADVRRAALVHIPLNAATLPSLLPRSRDVDPLTRKLLYTSVLIPRLDHPRHLSVAQRETLVQTGLGDREPTVRLAAGKMVAAWFGVVQGEQPESDLQEGAVSWTGDDGGIMRALVAFLALFDVVGPGEAVAVDALLALLTTHTNLFDGFVFEDAYWHNLTPESAVLARAFLEHCLGSANPNSSYSGAGRGGGRGEERLEAASLPVVTAFAFHVQEAYNALLVALEDAEVVRTLALSAGPRGLDNEDEDDEAEEELAKREVVLGELLRMAVKLDYGDEIGRRKVYTVTRDMLAHPQLPPSLIERCLDVLKEIMPTERELIRVVVEVVMDLREPAGEEEPDHDTTIRSDSPTRKERSLRRAKARDEMTAEDGARADLTDLRCLAVTIGMLERVHGNFEDNSTLEGILADLIIPAVRRKELGIREKGLVGLGLCCLIAKSIAVKSLQLFLSQIQNAPEQLKFKLLQIVFDLMVMYDQQLWGRVEDVPILTFLADTLEAEESPMVQAVLCVGLAKLLLAGLADDPKILKTLLMAYVSPHTAGNAELRQCLSYFFSVYCYSSAQNQSRVQSIFIPAFEEVARMHDEEAGEGQTMVTPQQFGLLVIDWTDARKAAESTTPTPSRHVHADLAVDILLALYDSDKRSSDQEVLCTLLNHLHIVGTLTSPVLVKLSVLLQHIQTQCPFDDPALDKAVSRFKNRFTADFEAELAEVDWAEYGTPEMSEVYNFIGIDVPDTDACVFFAFLVHTRR
;
A
#
# COMPACT_ATOMS: atom_id res chain seq x y z
N MET A 1 -8.70 -60.05 -56.34
CA MET A 1 -10.00 -59.80 -55.68
C MET A 1 -10.03 -58.34 -55.29
N ALA A 2 -10.83 -57.53 -55.98
CA ALA A 2 -10.92 -56.09 -55.73
C ALA A 2 -11.65 -55.83 -54.40
N PRO A 3 -11.19 -54.87 -53.57
CA PRO A 3 -12.03 -54.30 -52.53
C PRO A 3 -13.12 -53.44 -53.19
N ARG A 4 -14.32 -53.48 -52.59
CA ARG A 4 -15.51 -52.73 -53.00
C ARG A 4 -15.28 -51.21 -52.94
N PRO A 5 -16.02 -50.40 -53.72
CA PRO A 5 -16.02 -48.96 -53.55
C PRO A 5 -16.73 -48.62 -52.24
N GLU A 6 -16.00 -48.00 -51.32
CA GLU A 6 -16.55 -47.47 -50.07
C GLU A 6 -17.65 -46.45 -50.36
N SER A 7 -18.63 -46.41 -49.46
CA SER A 7 -19.76 -45.49 -49.52
C SER A 7 -19.28 -44.03 -49.55
N GLY A 8 -20.02 -43.12 -50.19
CA GLY A 8 -19.59 -41.72 -50.39
C GLY A 8 -19.26 -40.98 -49.08
N SER A 9 -19.83 -41.41 -47.95
CA SER A 9 -19.63 -40.84 -46.61
C SER A 9 -18.34 -41.33 -45.90
N GLU A 10 -17.97 -42.61 -46.04
CA GLU A 10 -16.75 -43.18 -45.41
C GLU A 10 -15.46 -42.56 -46.00
N GLY A 11 -15.42 -42.32 -47.31
CA GLY A 11 -14.28 -41.69 -47.97
C GLY A 11 -14.05 -40.22 -47.58
N LEU A 12 -15.11 -39.50 -47.20
CA LEU A 12 -15.03 -38.12 -46.72
C LEU A 12 -14.41 -38.07 -45.33
N GLN A 13 -14.88 -38.90 -44.41
CA GLN A 13 -14.33 -39.00 -43.05
C GLN A 13 -12.85 -39.36 -43.05
N ALA A 14 -12.42 -40.34 -43.86
CA ALA A 14 -11.01 -40.72 -43.97
C ALA A 14 -10.13 -39.57 -44.50
N SER A 15 -10.64 -38.80 -45.46
CA SER A 15 -9.93 -37.65 -46.02
C SER A 15 -9.77 -36.51 -45.01
N LEU A 16 -10.82 -36.20 -44.24
CA LEU A 16 -10.77 -35.22 -43.16
C LEU A 16 -9.84 -35.67 -42.03
N ALA A 17 -9.91 -36.94 -41.62
CA ALA A 17 -9.03 -37.50 -40.61
C ALA A 17 -7.55 -37.37 -40.99
N ALA A 18 -7.19 -37.62 -42.26
CA ALA A 18 -5.81 -37.45 -42.74
C ALA A 18 -5.33 -36.00 -42.69
N ILE A 19 -6.22 -35.03 -42.94
CA ILE A 19 -5.89 -33.60 -42.86
C ILE A 19 -5.69 -33.18 -41.40
N PHE A 20 -6.60 -33.57 -40.51
CA PHE A 20 -6.49 -33.28 -39.08
C PHE A 20 -5.26 -33.95 -38.46
N ASP A 21 -4.94 -35.19 -38.84
CA ASP A 21 -3.73 -35.89 -38.39
C ASP A 21 -2.45 -35.14 -38.79
N GLN A 22 -2.40 -34.61 -40.01
CA GLN A 22 -1.28 -33.77 -40.43
C GLN A 22 -1.27 -32.45 -39.64
N ALA A 23 -2.41 -31.80 -39.44
CA ALA A 23 -2.52 -30.50 -38.78
C ALA A 23 -2.16 -30.52 -37.28
N GLN A 24 -2.32 -31.65 -36.58
CA GLN A 24 -1.93 -31.76 -35.17
C GLN A 24 -0.40 -31.86 -34.97
N THR A 25 0.37 -32.23 -36.00
CA THR A 25 1.82 -32.44 -35.87
C THR A 25 2.63 -31.14 -35.86
N SER A 26 2.25 -30.15 -36.66
CA SER A 26 2.99 -28.89 -36.81
C SER A 26 2.06 -27.74 -37.23
N LEU A 27 2.49 -26.49 -37.00
CA LEU A 27 1.80 -25.30 -37.51
C LEU A 27 2.20 -25.01 -38.97
N ALA A 28 3.37 -25.46 -39.42
CA ALA A 28 3.93 -25.11 -40.73
C ALA A 28 3.12 -25.65 -41.93
N ASN A 29 2.42 -26.75 -41.72
CA ASN A 29 1.59 -27.43 -42.72
C ASN A 29 0.13 -26.95 -42.71
N HIS A 30 -0.28 -26.06 -41.80
CA HIS A 30 -1.67 -25.57 -41.72
C HIS A 30 -2.13 -24.91 -43.01
N ARG A 31 -1.35 -24.00 -43.61
CA ARG A 31 -1.71 -23.33 -44.88
C ARG A 31 -2.00 -24.32 -46.01
N LYS A 32 -1.16 -25.36 -46.15
CA LYS A 32 -1.35 -26.41 -47.17
C LYS A 32 -2.61 -27.23 -46.90
N ASN A 33 -2.85 -27.53 -45.62
CA ASN A 33 -4.02 -28.29 -45.18
C ASN A 33 -5.33 -27.50 -45.32
N CYS A 34 -5.33 -26.18 -45.10
CA CYS A 34 -6.49 -25.32 -45.37
C CYS A 34 -6.87 -25.34 -46.87
N VAL A 35 -5.87 -25.27 -47.77
CA VAL A 35 -6.12 -25.39 -49.23
C VAL A 35 -6.70 -26.75 -49.60
N ALA A 36 -6.17 -27.84 -49.01
CA ALA A 36 -6.68 -29.18 -49.25
C ALA A 36 -8.12 -29.34 -48.74
N LEU A 37 -8.41 -28.84 -47.54
CA LEU A 37 -9.72 -28.87 -46.91
C LEU A 37 -10.74 -28.05 -47.69
N TYR A 38 -10.36 -26.85 -48.16
CA TYR A 38 -11.23 -25.99 -48.98
C TYR A 38 -11.64 -26.67 -50.29
N LYS A 39 -10.72 -27.41 -50.94
CA LYS A 39 -11.04 -28.20 -52.15
C LYS A 39 -12.08 -29.29 -51.88
N ILE A 40 -12.08 -29.88 -50.69
CA ILE A 40 -13.08 -30.87 -50.28
C ILE A 40 -14.42 -30.17 -50.01
N HIS A 41 -14.39 -29.06 -49.29
CA HIS A 41 -15.58 -28.25 -48.96
C HIS A 41 -16.31 -27.78 -50.22
N VAL A 42 -15.58 -27.17 -51.17
CA VAL A 42 -16.13 -26.73 -52.46
C VAL A 42 -16.76 -27.90 -53.25
N ARG A 43 -16.11 -29.07 -53.27
CA ARG A 43 -16.65 -30.25 -53.98
C ARG A 43 -17.95 -30.77 -53.36
N ALA A 44 -18.09 -30.67 -52.04
CA ALA A 44 -19.30 -31.06 -51.33
C ALA A 44 -20.46 -30.09 -51.60
N SER A 45 -20.17 -28.80 -51.80
CA SER A 45 -21.20 -27.77 -52.07
C SER A 45 -21.71 -27.71 -53.50
N VAL A 46 -20.95 -28.18 -54.50
CA VAL A 46 -21.31 -28.00 -55.93
C VAL A 46 -22.28 -29.08 -56.47
N GLY A 47 -22.45 -30.22 -55.81
CA GLY A 47 -23.44 -31.25 -56.16
C GLY A 47 -23.52 -31.58 -57.67
N ASP A 48 -22.69 -32.50 -58.18
CA ASP A 48 -22.70 -32.87 -59.60
C ASP A 48 -23.93 -33.71 -59.98
N LYS A 49 -24.97 -33.07 -60.54
CA LYS A 49 -26.24 -33.68 -60.99
C LYS A 49 -26.09 -34.79 -62.04
N LYS A 50 -24.88 -35.08 -62.55
CA LYS A 50 -24.63 -36.09 -63.61
C LYS A 50 -24.15 -37.46 -63.12
N SER A 51 -23.92 -37.68 -61.82
CA SER A 51 -23.42 -38.97 -61.31
C SER A 51 -24.46 -39.73 -60.48
N ARG A 52 -24.69 -41.02 -60.80
CA ARG A 52 -25.65 -41.92 -60.12
C ARG A 52 -25.17 -42.46 -58.75
N LYS A 53 -24.06 -41.93 -58.21
CA LYS A 53 -23.52 -42.27 -56.88
C LYS A 53 -23.83 -41.13 -55.92
N GLU A 54 -24.45 -41.42 -54.79
CA GLU A 54 -24.60 -40.49 -53.66
C GLU A 54 -23.22 -39.94 -53.29
N LYS A 55 -23.01 -38.66 -53.59
CA LYS A 55 -21.82 -37.90 -53.18
C LYS A 55 -22.23 -37.01 -52.01
N PRO A 56 -21.31 -36.76 -51.07
CA PRO A 56 -21.63 -35.98 -49.87
C PRO A 56 -22.03 -34.56 -50.25
N ASP A 57 -23.09 -34.07 -49.60
CA ASP A 57 -23.53 -32.69 -49.69
C ASP A 57 -22.77 -31.79 -48.68
N GLN A 58 -23.06 -30.49 -48.71
CA GLN A 58 -22.43 -29.52 -47.82
C GLN A 58 -22.73 -29.79 -46.33
N ALA A 59 -23.92 -30.27 -46.01
CA ALA A 59 -24.31 -30.59 -44.63
C ALA A 59 -23.51 -31.81 -44.10
N GLU A 60 -23.30 -32.83 -44.93
CA GLU A 60 -22.46 -33.99 -44.61
C GLU A 60 -20.99 -33.60 -44.39
N PHE A 61 -20.46 -32.64 -45.16
CA PHE A 61 -19.12 -32.10 -44.92
C PHE A 61 -19.02 -31.41 -43.56
N ILE A 62 -19.97 -30.51 -43.26
CA ILE A 62 -19.98 -29.77 -41.98
C ILE A 62 -20.10 -30.75 -40.82
N ALA A 63 -21.01 -31.73 -40.89
CA ALA A 63 -21.17 -32.74 -39.86
C ALA A 63 -19.89 -33.56 -39.65
N ALA A 64 -19.23 -34.00 -40.73
CA ALA A 64 -17.97 -34.75 -40.63
C ALA A 64 -16.80 -33.88 -40.11
N PHE A 65 -16.77 -32.60 -40.45
CA PHE A 65 -15.80 -31.65 -39.90
C PHE A 65 -16.02 -31.43 -38.40
N LEU A 66 -17.27 -31.21 -37.97
CA LEU A 66 -17.62 -31.04 -36.57
C LEU A 66 -17.37 -32.32 -35.75
N ASP A 67 -17.52 -33.52 -36.33
CA ASP A 67 -17.11 -34.77 -35.68
C ASP A 67 -15.60 -34.77 -35.36
N MET A 68 -14.75 -34.29 -36.28
CA MET A 68 -13.30 -34.18 -36.01
C MET A 68 -13.02 -33.18 -34.89
N VAL A 69 -13.70 -32.02 -34.88
CA VAL A 69 -13.54 -31.00 -33.84
C VAL A 69 -14.06 -31.48 -32.48
N SER A 70 -15.13 -32.28 -32.43
CA SER A 70 -15.70 -32.82 -31.19
C SER A 70 -14.69 -33.67 -30.38
N ARG A 71 -13.82 -34.41 -31.09
CA ARG A 71 -12.75 -35.22 -30.50
C ARG A 71 -11.70 -34.35 -29.81
N VAL A 72 -11.50 -33.12 -30.29
CA VAL A 72 -10.53 -32.16 -29.75
C VAL A 72 -11.11 -31.45 -28.53
N VAL A 73 -12.39 -31.07 -28.60
CA VAL A 73 -13.09 -30.35 -27.53
C VAL A 73 -13.25 -31.19 -26.25
N SER A 74 -13.22 -32.52 -26.35
CA SER A 74 -13.26 -33.42 -25.20
C SER A 74 -11.90 -33.62 -24.48
N VAL A 75 -10.80 -33.08 -25.02
CA VAL A 75 -9.44 -33.26 -24.47
C VAL A 75 -9.09 -32.14 -23.50
N LYS A 76 -8.52 -32.50 -22.35
CA LYS A 76 -8.06 -31.55 -21.33
C LYS A 76 -7.00 -30.59 -21.89
N LYS A 77 -6.95 -29.37 -21.36
CA LYS A 77 -5.88 -28.39 -21.61
C LYS A 77 -4.50 -28.99 -21.32
N GLY A 78 -3.51 -28.72 -22.18
CA GLY A 78 -2.12 -29.13 -21.97
C GLY A 78 -1.42 -29.74 -23.20
N PRO A 79 -2.04 -30.68 -23.94
CA PRO A 79 -1.42 -31.24 -25.14
C PRO A 79 -1.33 -30.20 -26.25
N ALA A 80 -0.11 -29.94 -26.73
CA ALA A 80 0.12 -29.03 -27.86
C ALA A 80 -0.60 -29.43 -29.15
N THR A 81 -1.00 -30.70 -29.28
CA THR A 81 -1.81 -31.20 -30.40
C THR A 81 -3.20 -30.55 -30.45
N VAL A 82 -3.84 -30.35 -29.30
CA VAL A 82 -5.17 -29.73 -29.18
C VAL A 82 -5.10 -28.27 -29.62
N ASP A 83 -4.15 -27.51 -29.08
CA ASP A 83 -3.96 -26.10 -29.41
C ASP A 83 -3.65 -25.89 -30.90
N ARG A 84 -2.87 -26.80 -31.51
CA ARG A 84 -2.60 -26.76 -32.95
C ARG A 84 -3.86 -27.00 -33.77
N ILE A 85 -4.72 -27.94 -33.38
CA ILE A 85 -5.97 -28.17 -34.12
C ILE A 85 -6.92 -26.99 -33.96
N ILE A 86 -7.08 -26.43 -32.76
CA ILE A 86 -7.89 -25.23 -32.54
C ILE A 86 -7.42 -24.08 -33.44
N LYS A 87 -6.11 -23.83 -33.49
CA LYS A 87 -5.51 -22.83 -34.40
C LYS A 87 -5.71 -23.17 -35.88
N PHE A 88 -5.64 -24.44 -36.25
CA PHE A 88 -5.91 -24.89 -37.62
C PHE A 88 -7.37 -24.61 -38.03
N VAL A 89 -8.33 -24.87 -37.14
CA VAL A 89 -9.75 -24.56 -37.37
C VAL A 89 -9.95 -23.05 -37.55
N ALA A 90 -9.37 -22.23 -36.66
CA ALA A 90 -9.43 -20.78 -36.79
C ALA A 90 -8.79 -20.25 -38.09
N GLN A 91 -7.65 -20.81 -38.49
CA GLN A 91 -7.02 -20.49 -39.78
C GLN A 91 -7.88 -20.92 -40.98
N TYR A 92 -8.61 -22.03 -40.86
CA TYR A 92 -9.51 -22.46 -41.92
C TYR A 92 -10.72 -21.53 -42.03
N VAL A 93 -11.30 -21.08 -40.92
CA VAL A 93 -12.37 -20.06 -40.90
C VAL A 93 -11.91 -18.81 -41.62
N ARG A 94 -10.72 -18.29 -41.27
CA ARG A 94 -10.09 -17.17 -41.98
C ARG A 94 -9.94 -17.44 -43.48
N PHE A 95 -9.40 -18.61 -43.84
CA PHE A 95 -9.14 -18.98 -45.22
C PHE A 95 -10.42 -19.06 -46.08
N VAL A 96 -11.49 -19.63 -45.53
CA VAL A 96 -12.79 -19.74 -46.22
C VAL A 96 -13.39 -18.34 -46.42
N ASN A 97 -13.28 -17.47 -45.41
CA ASN A 97 -13.76 -16.10 -45.45
C ASN A 97 -13.02 -15.26 -46.52
N GLU A 98 -11.68 -15.31 -46.55
CA GLU A 98 -10.84 -14.64 -47.57
C GLU A 98 -11.10 -15.13 -49.00
N LYS A 99 -11.67 -16.33 -49.17
CA LYS A 99 -11.99 -16.93 -50.48
C LYS A 99 -13.43 -16.74 -50.93
N GLY A 100 -14.26 -16.03 -50.15
CA GLY A 100 -15.72 -15.88 -50.25
C GLY A 100 -16.30 -15.89 -51.67
N ALA A 101 -16.56 -17.08 -52.21
CA ALA A 101 -17.23 -17.27 -53.49
C ALA A 101 -18.74 -17.44 -53.25
N PRO A 102 -19.62 -16.68 -53.94
CA PRO A 102 -21.05 -16.95 -53.96
C PRO A 102 -21.28 -18.39 -54.42
N ILE A 103 -22.17 -19.14 -53.75
CA ILE A 103 -22.46 -20.55 -54.04
C ILE A 103 -22.80 -20.73 -55.55
N SER A 104 -23.45 -19.72 -56.14
CA SER A 104 -23.83 -19.58 -57.55
C SER A 104 -22.65 -19.52 -58.52
N LEU A 105 -21.53 -18.87 -58.15
CA LEU A 105 -20.34 -18.70 -59.01
C LEU A 105 -19.37 -19.90 -58.96
N VAL A 106 -19.48 -20.74 -57.94
CA VAL A 106 -18.69 -21.98 -57.83
C VAL A 106 -19.03 -22.98 -58.96
N GLN A 107 -20.20 -22.83 -59.59
CA GLN A 107 -20.64 -23.66 -60.73
C GLN A 107 -19.91 -23.36 -62.06
N VAL A 108 -19.17 -22.25 -62.20
CA VAL A 108 -18.72 -21.77 -63.53
C VAL A 108 -17.19 -21.72 -63.72
N SER A 109 -16.37 -21.82 -62.67
CA SER A 109 -14.90 -21.66 -62.83
C SER A 109 -14.10 -22.97 -62.64
N PRO A 110 -13.23 -23.36 -63.60
CA PRO A 110 -12.28 -24.44 -63.40
C PRO A 110 -11.21 -24.04 -62.37
N ILE A 111 -10.83 -24.98 -61.51
CA ILE A 111 -9.96 -24.87 -60.33
C ILE A 111 -8.52 -24.33 -60.60
N ASN A 112 -8.15 -24.02 -61.86
CA ASN A 112 -6.78 -23.64 -62.26
C ASN A 112 -6.68 -22.44 -63.25
N ALA A 113 -7.55 -21.43 -63.19
CA ALA A 113 -7.30 -20.20 -63.96
C ALA A 113 -6.28 -19.28 -63.24
N PRO A 114 -5.38 -18.59 -63.96
CA PRO A 114 -4.47 -17.61 -63.35
C PRO A 114 -5.25 -16.45 -62.74
N GLU A 115 -4.73 -15.92 -61.63
CA GLU A 115 -5.28 -14.77 -60.90
C GLU A 115 -5.69 -13.65 -61.86
N VAL A 116 -6.98 -13.32 -61.91
CA VAL A 116 -7.47 -12.12 -62.57
C VAL A 116 -7.21 -10.94 -61.62
N PRO A 117 -6.63 -9.81 -62.07
CA PRO A 117 -6.34 -8.69 -61.19
C PRO A 117 -7.63 -8.06 -60.67
N THR A 118 -7.64 -7.77 -59.37
CA THR A 118 -8.68 -7.01 -58.69
C THR A 118 -8.71 -5.56 -59.21
N HIS A 119 -9.53 -5.29 -60.21
CA HIS A 119 -10.03 -3.94 -60.48
C HIS A 119 -11.55 -3.90 -60.31
N SER A 120 -11.95 -3.23 -59.21
CA SER A 120 -13.20 -2.48 -59.05
C SER A 120 -14.39 -2.92 -59.89
N ILE A 121 -15.23 -3.80 -59.33
CA ILE A 121 -16.63 -3.86 -59.75
C ILE A 121 -17.40 -2.90 -58.86
N SER A 122 -17.77 -1.76 -59.46
CA SER A 122 -18.69 -0.79 -58.90
C SER A 122 -20.06 -1.42 -58.65
N SER A 123 -20.59 -1.15 -57.46
CA SER A 123 -22.00 -1.12 -57.07
C SER A 123 -23.01 -1.29 -58.21
N GLY A 124 -23.49 -2.51 -58.40
CA GLY A 124 -24.75 -2.83 -59.06
C GLY A 124 -25.58 -3.63 -58.07
N SER A 125 -26.65 -3.02 -57.56
CA SER A 125 -27.62 -3.59 -56.63
C SER A 125 -28.17 -4.93 -57.12
N VAL A 126 -27.82 -6.00 -56.42
CA VAL A 126 -28.56 -7.27 -56.43
C VAL A 126 -29.12 -7.43 -55.03
N ASP A 127 -30.37 -6.99 -54.85
CA ASP A 127 -31.19 -7.39 -53.70
C ASP A 127 -31.48 -8.89 -53.83
N GLY A 128 -30.92 -9.67 -52.91
CA GLY A 128 -31.12 -11.11 -52.79
C GLY A 128 -30.00 -11.73 -51.96
N ASP A 129 -30.30 -12.05 -50.70
CA ASP A 129 -29.45 -12.79 -49.77
C ASP A 129 -29.03 -14.15 -50.38
N GLU A 130 -27.94 -14.19 -51.14
CA GLU A 130 -27.30 -15.44 -51.52
C GLU A 130 -26.27 -15.81 -50.45
N ASP A 131 -26.60 -16.82 -49.64
CA ASP A 131 -25.68 -17.43 -48.70
C ASP A 131 -24.35 -17.78 -49.39
N THR A 132 -23.24 -17.34 -48.79
CA THR A 132 -21.91 -17.72 -49.27
C THR A 132 -21.49 -19.05 -48.65
N LEU A 133 -20.53 -19.74 -49.27
CA LEU A 133 -19.92 -20.94 -48.66
C LEU A 133 -19.37 -20.66 -47.25
N ALA A 134 -18.91 -19.42 -47.02
CA ALA A 134 -18.36 -18.97 -45.75
C ALA A 134 -19.43 -18.75 -44.70
N SER A 135 -20.52 -18.03 -45.02
CA SER A 135 -21.58 -17.72 -44.06
C SER A 135 -22.22 -19.00 -43.49
N VAL A 136 -22.60 -19.94 -44.34
CA VAL A 136 -23.21 -21.22 -43.91
C VAL A 136 -22.28 -22.02 -42.99
N PHE A 137 -20.99 -22.09 -43.33
CA PHE A 137 -20.01 -22.83 -42.53
C PHE A 137 -19.77 -22.16 -41.17
N ILE A 138 -19.66 -20.83 -41.15
CA ILE A 138 -19.41 -20.03 -39.94
C ILE A 138 -20.63 -20.07 -39.01
N SER A 139 -21.84 -19.88 -39.52
CA SER A 139 -23.07 -20.00 -38.72
C SER A 139 -23.19 -21.39 -38.11
N SER A 140 -22.97 -22.45 -38.90
CA SER A 140 -23.05 -23.84 -38.42
C SER A 140 -22.05 -24.16 -37.29
N ILE A 141 -20.80 -23.69 -37.40
CA ILE A 141 -19.80 -23.92 -36.34
C ILE A 141 -20.08 -23.06 -35.11
N LEU A 142 -20.55 -21.82 -35.25
CA LEU A 142 -20.90 -20.97 -34.11
C LEU A 142 -22.07 -21.56 -33.31
N GLU A 143 -23.15 -21.97 -33.97
CA GLU A 143 -24.28 -22.64 -33.32
C GLU A 143 -23.83 -23.88 -32.55
N TRP A 144 -22.95 -24.71 -33.15
CA TRP A 144 -22.41 -25.90 -32.50
C TRP A 144 -21.54 -25.56 -31.28
N VAL A 145 -20.68 -24.55 -31.38
CA VAL A 145 -19.78 -24.15 -30.30
C VAL A 145 -20.55 -23.53 -29.12
N ILE A 146 -21.60 -22.73 -29.39
CA ILE A 146 -22.47 -22.14 -28.37
C ILE A 146 -23.16 -23.23 -27.54
N GLN A 147 -23.64 -24.32 -28.16
CA GLN A 147 -24.18 -25.47 -27.40
C GLN A 147 -23.14 -26.05 -26.43
N GLY A 148 -21.87 -26.06 -26.82
CA GLY A 148 -20.77 -26.51 -25.97
C GLY A 148 -20.50 -25.60 -24.76
N PHE A 149 -20.92 -24.32 -24.78
CA PHE A 149 -20.79 -23.43 -23.62
C PHE A 149 -21.70 -23.87 -22.47
N LEU A 150 -22.80 -24.55 -22.77
CA LEU A 150 -23.78 -25.07 -21.79
C LEU A 150 -23.43 -26.48 -21.29
N ALA A 151 -22.30 -27.05 -21.72
CA ALA A 151 -21.93 -28.41 -21.36
C ALA A 151 -21.66 -28.57 -19.85
N LYS A 152 -22.12 -29.67 -19.26
CA LYS A 152 -21.78 -30.02 -17.86
C LYS A 152 -20.29 -30.24 -17.65
N ASN A 153 -19.61 -30.78 -18.67
CA ASN A 153 -18.17 -31.04 -18.62
C ASN A 153 -17.38 -29.74 -18.82
N LYS A 154 -16.60 -29.35 -17.80
CA LYS A 154 -15.77 -28.14 -17.84
C LYS A 154 -14.69 -28.15 -18.93
N VAL A 155 -14.20 -29.33 -19.33
CA VAL A 155 -13.22 -29.44 -20.42
C VAL A 155 -13.84 -29.01 -21.74
N VAL A 156 -15.06 -29.46 -22.01
CA VAL A 156 -15.82 -29.11 -23.21
C VAL A 156 -16.05 -27.61 -23.25
N ARG A 157 -16.58 -27.03 -22.15
CA ARG A 157 -16.79 -25.58 -22.04
C ARG A 157 -15.50 -24.78 -22.27
N TYR A 158 -14.39 -25.21 -21.66
CA TYR A 158 -13.11 -24.53 -21.86
C TYR A 158 -12.68 -24.55 -23.33
N GLN A 159 -12.70 -25.72 -23.96
CA GLN A 159 -12.21 -25.86 -25.34
C GLN A 159 -13.12 -25.20 -26.36
N THR A 160 -14.43 -25.17 -26.15
CA THR A 160 -15.36 -24.41 -27.00
C THR A 160 -15.11 -22.91 -26.88
N VAL A 161 -14.96 -22.38 -25.67
CA VAL A 161 -14.62 -20.96 -25.46
C VAL A 161 -13.24 -20.61 -26.03
N HIS A 162 -12.25 -21.51 -25.89
CA HIS A 162 -10.92 -21.35 -26.48
C HIS A 162 -10.99 -21.34 -28.01
N LEU A 163 -11.80 -22.22 -28.61
CA LEU A 163 -12.03 -22.25 -30.04
C LEU A 163 -12.65 -20.94 -30.55
N VAL A 164 -13.69 -20.43 -29.88
CA VAL A 164 -14.24 -19.09 -30.18
C VAL A 164 -13.17 -18.02 -30.07
N ALA A 165 -12.39 -18.01 -28.99
CA ALA A 165 -11.36 -17.01 -28.77
C ALA A 165 -10.36 -16.92 -29.94
N GLU A 166 -9.97 -18.04 -30.53
CA GLU A 166 -9.07 -18.07 -31.69
C GLU A 166 -9.79 -17.72 -33.00
N MET A 167 -11.09 -18.02 -33.12
CA MET A 167 -11.87 -17.80 -34.34
C MET A 167 -12.42 -16.37 -34.47
N ILE A 168 -12.69 -15.68 -33.37
CA ILE A 168 -13.55 -14.50 -33.33
C ILE A 168 -13.08 -13.35 -34.23
N SER A 169 -11.76 -13.15 -34.33
CA SER A 169 -11.16 -12.13 -35.21
C SER A 169 -11.26 -12.45 -36.71
N PHE A 170 -11.76 -13.62 -37.08
CA PHE A 170 -11.82 -14.12 -38.47
C PHE A 170 -13.24 -14.39 -38.97
N LEU A 171 -14.27 -14.08 -38.16
CA LEU A 171 -15.65 -14.44 -38.48
C LEU A 171 -16.27 -13.60 -39.61
N GLY A 172 -15.76 -12.39 -39.90
CA GLY A 172 -16.27 -11.51 -40.98
C GLY A 172 -17.64 -10.91 -40.67
N GLU A 173 -18.39 -10.53 -41.71
CA GLU A 173 -19.81 -10.14 -41.59
C GLU A 173 -20.65 -11.40 -41.31
N ILE A 174 -21.09 -11.57 -40.06
CA ILE A 174 -21.96 -12.66 -39.61
C ILE A 174 -23.39 -12.14 -39.54
N GLU A 175 -24.37 -13.02 -39.69
CA GLU A 175 -25.76 -12.74 -39.35
C GLU A 175 -25.91 -12.20 -37.91
N CYS A 176 -26.68 -11.12 -37.76
CA CYS A 176 -26.88 -10.40 -36.50
C CYS A 176 -27.32 -11.32 -35.33
N VAL A 177 -28.19 -12.30 -35.58
CA VAL A 177 -28.72 -13.24 -34.57
C VAL A 177 -27.60 -14.09 -33.94
N SER A 178 -26.65 -14.57 -34.74
CA SER A 178 -25.53 -15.39 -34.26
C SER A 178 -24.53 -14.58 -33.42
N THR A 179 -24.35 -13.30 -33.75
CA THR A 179 -23.47 -12.38 -33.02
C THR A 179 -24.03 -12.03 -31.63
N LEU A 180 -25.34 -11.78 -31.53
CA LEU A 180 -26.01 -11.52 -30.24
C LEU A 180 -25.96 -12.75 -29.32
N ALA A 181 -26.28 -13.93 -29.85
CA ALA A 181 -26.23 -15.18 -29.07
C ALA A 181 -24.80 -15.49 -28.58
N LEU A 182 -23.79 -15.22 -29.41
CA LEU A 182 -22.39 -15.38 -29.04
C LEU A 182 -21.99 -14.41 -27.92
N ARG A 183 -22.40 -13.13 -28.04
CA ARG A 183 -22.16 -12.09 -27.05
C ARG A 183 -22.75 -12.47 -25.69
N GLU A 184 -24.04 -12.77 -25.63
CA GLU A 184 -24.74 -13.15 -24.40
C GLU A 184 -24.09 -14.39 -23.75
N SER A 185 -23.80 -15.40 -24.56
CA SER A 185 -23.18 -16.64 -24.07
C SER A 185 -21.76 -16.40 -23.53
N LEU A 186 -20.98 -15.51 -24.14
CA LEU A 186 -19.65 -15.13 -23.65
C LEU A 186 -19.72 -14.29 -22.37
N ILE A 187 -20.68 -13.37 -22.26
CA ILE A 187 -20.93 -12.62 -21.03
C ILE A 187 -21.25 -13.59 -19.89
N GLU A 188 -22.20 -14.52 -20.09
CA GLU A 188 -22.57 -15.52 -19.09
C GLU A 188 -21.39 -16.42 -18.67
N ARG A 189 -20.49 -16.78 -19.61
CA ARG A 189 -19.26 -17.53 -19.27
C ARG A 189 -18.20 -16.68 -18.58
N SER A 190 -18.12 -15.38 -18.88
CA SER A 190 -17.15 -14.48 -18.28
C SER A 190 -17.47 -14.11 -16.84
N THR A 191 -18.75 -13.97 -16.48
CA THR A 191 -19.18 -13.50 -15.14
C THR A 191 -19.64 -14.65 -14.23
N CYS A 192 -20.22 -15.71 -14.78
CA CYS A 192 -20.95 -16.72 -14.00
C CYS A 192 -20.38 -18.15 -14.06
N ASP A 193 -19.35 -18.45 -14.87
CA ASP A 193 -18.78 -19.81 -14.87
C ASP A 193 -18.08 -20.11 -13.54
N LYS A 194 -18.28 -21.32 -13.02
CA LYS A 194 -17.70 -21.77 -11.75
C LYS A 194 -16.17 -21.88 -11.82
N GLU A 195 -15.61 -22.16 -12.99
CA GLU A 195 -14.18 -22.40 -13.16
C GLU A 195 -13.47 -21.11 -13.65
N PRO A 196 -12.54 -20.53 -12.86
CA PRO A 196 -11.85 -19.29 -13.23
C PRO A 196 -11.13 -19.33 -14.58
N THR A 197 -10.53 -20.47 -14.92
CA THR A 197 -9.82 -20.63 -16.20
C THR A 197 -10.74 -20.50 -17.41
N ILE A 198 -12.04 -20.82 -17.25
CA ILE A 198 -13.04 -20.65 -18.31
C ILE A 198 -13.44 -19.18 -18.36
N ARG A 199 -13.70 -18.54 -17.21
CA ARG A 199 -13.99 -17.11 -17.13
C ARG A 199 -12.89 -16.27 -17.79
N ALA A 200 -11.61 -16.54 -17.47
CA ALA A 200 -10.47 -15.85 -18.07
C ALA A 200 -10.40 -16.02 -19.60
N GLN A 201 -10.66 -17.24 -20.11
CA GLN A 201 -10.70 -17.48 -21.55
C GLN A 201 -11.89 -16.77 -22.24
N ALA A 202 -13.05 -16.77 -21.57
CA ALA A 202 -14.25 -16.08 -22.04
C ALA A 202 -14.04 -14.56 -22.07
N VAL A 203 -13.40 -14.00 -21.05
CA VAL A 203 -12.97 -12.59 -21.00
C VAL A 203 -12.06 -12.26 -22.18
N SER A 204 -11.03 -13.07 -22.46
CA SER A 204 -10.16 -12.85 -23.62
C SER A 204 -10.89 -12.99 -24.97
N ALA A 205 -11.91 -13.85 -25.06
CA ALA A 205 -12.75 -13.94 -26.26
C ALA A 205 -13.63 -12.69 -26.40
N LEU A 206 -14.37 -12.36 -25.35
CA LEU A 206 -15.31 -11.24 -25.26
C LEU A 206 -14.61 -9.90 -25.52
N ALA A 207 -13.40 -9.72 -25.00
CA ALA A 207 -12.64 -8.48 -25.17
C ALA A 207 -12.26 -8.16 -26.62
N ARG A 208 -12.28 -9.16 -27.53
CA ARG A 208 -12.07 -8.92 -28.96
C ARG A 208 -13.30 -8.32 -29.66
N LEU A 209 -14.44 -8.27 -28.96
CA LEU A 209 -15.68 -7.64 -29.42
C LEU A 209 -15.88 -6.22 -28.83
N ILE A 210 -14.91 -5.69 -28.08
CA ILE A 210 -15.01 -4.30 -27.58
C ILE A 210 -15.10 -3.34 -28.77
N GLY A 211 -16.11 -2.46 -28.75
CA GLY A 211 -16.32 -1.44 -29.77
C GLY A 211 -17.08 -1.93 -31.02
N SER A 212 -17.51 -3.20 -31.06
CA SER A 212 -18.40 -3.69 -32.12
C SER A 212 -19.89 -3.55 -31.80
N GLU A 213 -20.24 -3.07 -30.61
CA GLU A 213 -21.64 -2.84 -30.19
C GLU A 213 -22.14 -1.47 -30.66
N ASP A 214 -23.32 -1.40 -31.29
CA ASP A 214 -24.02 -0.14 -31.47
C ASP A 214 -24.73 0.23 -30.15
N PRO A 215 -24.43 1.38 -29.53
CA PRO A 215 -25.10 1.81 -28.30
C PRO A 215 -26.63 1.89 -28.42
N ASN A 216 -27.18 2.06 -29.63
CA ASN A 216 -28.62 2.11 -29.87
C ASN A 216 -29.29 0.72 -29.89
N GLU A 217 -28.51 -0.36 -29.99
CA GLU A 217 -29.00 -1.75 -30.00
C GLU A 217 -29.05 -2.37 -28.59
N LEU A 218 -28.45 -1.73 -27.59
CA LEU A 218 -28.51 -2.17 -26.19
C LEU A 218 -29.88 -1.87 -25.58
N GLN A 219 -30.45 -2.85 -24.88
CA GLN A 219 -31.72 -2.64 -24.16
C GLN A 219 -31.50 -1.80 -22.90
N ASP A 220 -32.55 -1.12 -22.43
CA ASP A 220 -32.50 -0.35 -21.18
C ASP A 220 -32.04 -1.24 -20.01
N GLY A 221 -30.88 -0.89 -19.42
CA GLY A 221 -30.27 -1.62 -18.30
C GLY A 221 -29.30 -2.75 -18.70
N GLU A 222 -29.11 -2.99 -20.00
CA GLU A 222 -28.10 -3.92 -20.49
C GLU A 222 -26.70 -3.29 -20.47
N LYS A 223 -25.73 -3.98 -19.86
CA LYS A 223 -24.34 -3.51 -19.80
C LYS A 223 -23.65 -3.74 -21.13
N SER A 224 -22.87 -2.76 -21.56
CA SER A 224 -21.90 -2.92 -22.65
C SER A 224 -20.81 -3.93 -22.28
N ILE A 225 -20.13 -4.48 -23.29
CA ILE A 225 -19.00 -5.39 -23.09
C ILE A 225 -17.90 -4.72 -22.27
N LEU A 226 -17.65 -3.42 -22.51
CA LEU A 226 -16.63 -2.69 -21.76
C LEU A 226 -17.01 -2.61 -20.27
N GLU A 227 -18.25 -2.28 -19.94
CA GLU A 227 -18.74 -2.24 -18.55
C GLU A 227 -18.65 -3.62 -17.89
N VAL A 228 -19.02 -4.69 -18.59
CA VAL A 228 -18.87 -6.06 -18.08
C VAL A 228 -17.40 -6.38 -17.77
N LEU A 229 -16.46 -5.98 -18.63
CA LEU A 229 -15.04 -6.22 -18.39
C LEU A 229 -14.49 -5.37 -17.24
N LEU A 230 -14.97 -4.14 -17.06
CA LEU A 230 -14.61 -3.30 -15.91
C LEU A 230 -15.14 -3.92 -14.60
N ASP A 231 -16.36 -4.47 -14.61
CA ASP A 231 -16.89 -5.23 -13.47
C ASP A 231 -16.05 -6.48 -13.19
N VAL A 232 -15.69 -7.25 -14.21
CA VAL A 232 -14.82 -8.43 -14.05
C VAL A 232 -13.45 -8.03 -13.48
N LEU A 233 -12.86 -6.95 -13.99
CA LEU A 233 -11.58 -6.44 -13.50
C LEU A 233 -11.64 -6.04 -12.02
N THR A 234 -12.76 -5.50 -11.57
CA THR A 234 -12.92 -4.95 -10.22
C THR A 234 -13.42 -5.98 -9.21
N LEU A 235 -14.34 -6.85 -9.60
CA LEU A 235 -15.13 -7.71 -8.71
C LEU A 235 -14.77 -9.21 -8.77
N ASP A 236 -14.14 -9.72 -9.84
CA ASP A 236 -13.88 -11.17 -9.93
C ASP A 236 -12.89 -11.60 -8.82
N PRO A 237 -13.19 -12.65 -8.04
CA PRO A 237 -12.33 -13.09 -6.96
C PRO A 237 -10.99 -13.68 -7.46
N ALA A 238 -10.95 -14.23 -8.67
CA ALA A 238 -9.80 -14.93 -9.20
C ALA A 238 -8.87 -13.99 -9.97
N ALA A 239 -7.60 -13.96 -9.54
CA ALA A 239 -6.60 -13.04 -10.09
C ALA A 239 -6.31 -13.27 -11.58
N ASP A 240 -6.36 -14.52 -12.07
CA ASP A 240 -6.16 -14.83 -13.48
C ASP A 240 -7.24 -14.23 -14.39
N VAL A 241 -8.49 -14.17 -13.92
CA VAL A 241 -9.60 -13.53 -14.63
C VAL A 241 -9.42 -12.02 -14.66
N ARG A 242 -9.08 -11.40 -13.51
CA ARG A 242 -8.78 -9.96 -13.44
C ARG A 242 -7.63 -9.57 -14.37
N ARG A 243 -6.55 -10.38 -14.41
CA ARG A 243 -5.43 -10.17 -15.35
C ARG A 243 -5.86 -10.27 -16.81
N ALA A 244 -6.71 -11.23 -17.15
CA ALA A 244 -7.23 -11.36 -18.51
C ALA A 244 -8.00 -10.10 -18.92
N ALA A 245 -8.82 -9.54 -18.03
CA ALA A 245 -9.52 -8.28 -18.29
C ALA A 245 -8.52 -7.10 -18.42
N LEU A 246 -7.58 -6.96 -17.47
CA LEU A 246 -6.60 -5.87 -17.40
C LEU A 246 -5.80 -5.68 -18.69
N VAL A 247 -5.35 -6.77 -19.30
CA VAL A 247 -4.50 -6.69 -20.51
C VAL A 247 -5.28 -6.32 -21.76
N HIS A 248 -6.62 -6.49 -21.76
CA HIS A 248 -7.46 -6.23 -22.93
C HIS A 248 -8.29 -4.95 -22.84
N ILE A 249 -8.62 -4.46 -21.64
CA ILE A 249 -9.35 -3.19 -21.48
C ILE A 249 -8.52 -2.04 -22.08
N PRO A 250 -9.11 -1.20 -22.96
CA PRO A 250 -8.41 -0.07 -23.57
C PRO A 250 -8.03 0.98 -22.52
N LEU A 251 -6.92 1.69 -22.73
CA LEU A 251 -6.46 2.76 -21.84
C LEU A 251 -7.03 4.11 -22.34
N ASN A 252 -7.96 4.70 -21.61
CA ASN A 252 -8.51 6.03 -21.89
C ASN A 252 -9.07 6.67 -20.60
N ALA A 253 -9.50 7.93 -20.68
CA ALA A 253 -10.00 8.67 -19.52
C ALA A 253 -11.15 7.97 -18.77
N ALA A 254 -12.03 7.25 -19.48
CA ALA A 254 -13.16 6.55 -18.87
C ALA A 254 -12.76 5.25 -18.15
N THR A 255 -11.69 4.58 -18.59
CA THR A 255 -11.24 3.29 -18.01
C THR A 255 -10.14 3.46 -16.96
N LEU A 256 -9.43 4.60 -16.94
CA LEU A 256 -8.39 4.90 -15.94
C LEU A 256 -8.86 4.67 -14.49
N PRO A 257 -10.06 5.11 -14.06
CA PRO A 257 -10.53 4.89 -12.69
C PRO A 257 -10.61 3.41 -12.26
N SER A 258 -10.80 2.48 -13.21
CA SER A 258 -10.83 1.03 -12.92
C SER A 258 -9.46 0.37 -13.09
N LEU A 259 -8.62 0.88 -13.98
CA LEU A 259 -7.28 0.34 -14.26
C LEU A 259 -6.26 0.70 -13.18
N LEU A 260 -6.16 1.98 -12.80
CA LEU A 260 -5.12 2.47 -11.89
C LEU A 260 -5.17 1.83 -10.48
N PRO A 261 -6.34 1.56 -9.87
CA PRO A 261 -6.41 0.85 -8.59
C PRO A 261 -5.82 -0.56 -8.61
N ARG A 262 -5.59 -1.17 -9.79
CA ARG A 262 -4.91 -2.46 -9.90
C ARG A 262 -3.41 -2.39 -9.56
N SER A 263 -2.85 -1.19 -9.37
CA SER A 263 -1.54 -0.97 -8.73
C SER A 263 -1.50 -1.43 -7.25
N ARG A 264 -2.67 -1.72 -6.67
CA ARG A 264 -2.85 -2.25 -5.31
C ARG A 264 -3.63 -3.57 -5.31
N ASP A 265 -3.68 -4.28 -6.43
CA ASP A 265 -4.31 -5.60 -6.49
C ASP A 265 -3.65 -6.57 -5.49
N VAL A 266 -4.44 -7.48 -4.93
CA VAL A 266 -3.96 -8.51 -3.98
C VAL A 266 -2.92 -9.41 -4.65
N ASP A 267 -3.06 -9.67 -5.96
CA ASP A 267 -2.12 -10.48 -6.74
C ASP A 267 -0.94 -9.65 -7.29
N PRO A 268 0.31 -9.99 -6.93
CA PRO A 268 1.49 -9.26 -7.40
C PRO A 268 1.67 -9.24 -8.91
N LEU A 269 1.24 -10.29 -9.61
CA LEU A 269 1.39 -10.37 -11.06
C LEU A 269 0.42 -9.39 -11.76
N THR A 270 -0.80 -9.22 -11.26
CA THR A 270 -1.72 -8.17 -11.72
C THR A 270 -1.11 -6.78 -11.55
N ARG A 271 -0.56 -6.48 -10.36
CA ARG A 271 0.12 -5.20 -10.11
C ARG A 271 1.24 -4.96 -11.11
N LYS A 272 2.11 -5.97 -11.31
CA LYS A 272 3.21 -5.92 -12.28
C LYS A 272 2.72 -5.65 -13.72
N LEU A 273 1.67 -6.35 -14.16
CA LEU A 273 1.13 -6.23 -15.52
C LEU A 273 0.54 -4.85 -15.80
N LEU A 274 -0.01 -4.15 -14.80
CA LEU A 274 -0.42 -2.76 -14.96
C LEU A 274 0.75 -1.92 -15.47
N TYR A 275 1.91 -2.00 -14.81
CA TYR A 275 3.09 -1.26 -15.24
C TYR A 275 3.63 -1.75 -16.60
N THR A 276 3.84 -3.06 -16.77
CA THR A 276 4.57 -3.59 -17.94
C THR A 276 3.74 -3.74 -19.21
N SER A 277 2.44 -3.99 -19.08
CA SER A 277 1.57 -4.40 -20.19
C SER A 277 0.41 -3.43 -20.41
N VAL A 278 0.14 -2.53 -19.47
CA VAL A 278 -0.80 -1.42 -19.65
C VAL A 278 -0.04 -0.13 -19.87
N LEU A 279 0.65 0.38 -18.85
CA LEU A 279 1.19 1.73 -18.85
C LEU A 279 2.36 1.91 -19.83
N ILE A 280 3.41 1.07 -19.76
CA ILE A 280 4.57 1.22 -20.66
C ILE A 280 4.21 1.17 -22.16
N PRO A 281 3.44 0.18 -22.66
CA PRO A 281 3.19 0.07 -24.10
C PRO A 281 2.00 0.88 -24.62
N ARG A 282 1.10 1.38 -23.75
CA ARG A 282 -0.16 2.02 -24.18
C ARG A 282 -0.34 3.47 -23.71
N LEU A 283 0.51 3.97 -22.80
CA LEU A 283 0.49 5.36 -22.38
C LEU A 283 1.51 6.15 -23.21
N ASP A 284 1.02 6.98 -24.14
CA ASP A 284 1.89 7.73 -25.04
C ASP A 284 2.75 8.78 -24.31
N HIS A 285 2.14 9.51 -23.36
CA HIS A 285 2.83 10.55 -22.59
C HIS A 285 2.38 10.53 -21.11
N PRO A 286 3.28 10.68 -20.12
CA PRO A 286 2.92 10.70 -18.71
C PRO A 286 1.94 11.82 -18.32
N ARG A 287 1.94 12.97 -19.02
CA ARG A 287 0.98 14.08 -18.82
C ARG A 287 -0.47 13.75 -19.21
N HIS A 288 -0.75 12.59 -19.81
CA HIS A 288 -2.14 12.11 -19.95
C HIS A 288 -2.74 11.65 -18.61
N LEU A 289 -1.90 11.50 -17.58
CA LEU A 289 -2.28 11.26 -16.20
C LEU A 289 -2.20 12.58 -15.41
N SER A 290 -3.09 12.76 -14.44
CA SER A 290 -2.97 13.89 -13.50
C SER A 290 -1.69 13.76 -12.65
N VAL A 291 -1.23 14.86 -12.04
CA VAL A 291 -0.08 14.85 -11.11
C VAL A 291 -0.28 13.80 -10.01
N ALA A 292 -1.44 13.83 -9.33
CA ALA A 292 -1.78 12.87 -8.29
C ALA A 292 -1.78 11.41 -8.77
N GLN A 293 -2.22 11.13 -10.00
CA GLN A 293 -2.17 9.79 -10.57
C GLN A 293 -0.74 9.31 -10.82
N ARG A 294 0.13 10.20 -11.33
CA ARG A 294 1.56 9.90 -11.54
C ARG A 294 2.24 9.59 -10.22
N GLU A 295 2.04 10.44 -9.21
CA GLU A 295 2.61 10.27 -7.88
C GLU A 295 2.13 9.00 -7.21
N THR A 296 0.82 8.73 -7.24
CA THR A 296 0.25 7.49 -6.69
C THR A 296 0.88 6.26 -7.35
N LEU A 297 1.00 6.23 -8.68
CA LEU A 297 1.58 5.08 -9.39
C LEU A 297 3.06 4.86 -9.05
N VAL A 298 3.84 5.93 -8.93
CA VAL A 298 5.25 5.88 -8.56
C VAL A 298 5.41 5.43 -7.11
N GLN A 299 4.72 6.07 -6.18
CA GLN A 299 4.76 5.75 -4.75
C GLN A 299 4.31 4.31 -4.49
N THR A 300 3.20 3.89 -5.11
CA THR A 300 2.72 2.51 -4.99
C THR A 300 3.68 1.50 -5.61
N GLY A 301 4.18 1.77 -6.82
CA GLY A 301 5.01 0.83 -7.57
C GLY A 301 6.43 0.68 -7.00
N LEU A 302 7.12 1.80 -6.75
CA LEU A 302 8.48 1.79 -6.18
C LEU A 302 8.49 1.37 -4.71
N GLY A 303 7.44 1.71 -3.96
CA GLY A 303 7.24 1.29 -2.57
C GLY A 303 6.59 -0.10 -2.41
N ASP A 304 6.42 -0.88 -3.48
CA ASP A 304 5.80 -2.20 -3.41
C ASP A 304 6.68 -3.20 -2.62
N ARG A 305 6.07 -4.09 -1.84
CA ARG A 305 6.80 -5.13 -1.09
C ARG A 305 7.45 -6.16 -2.02
N GLU A 306 6.89 -6.38 -3.21
CA GLU A 306 7.35 -7.36 -4.18
C GLU A 306 8.45 -6.80 -5.11
N PRO A 307 9.68 -7.38 -5.10
CA PRO A 307 10.80 -6.86 -5.90
C PRO A 307 10.51 -6.76 -7.40
N THR A 308 9.74 -7.71 -7.93
CA THR A 308 9.40 -7.74 -9.36
C THR A 308 8.43 -6.65 -9.78
N VAL A 309 7.59 -6.15 -8.85
CA VAL A 309 6.70 -5.01 -9.07
C VAL A 309 7.49 -3.72 -9.01
N ARG A 310 8.39 -3.57 -8.01
CA ARG A 310 9.31 -2.41 -7.93
C ARG A 310 10.13 -2.22 -9.20
N LEU A 311 10.69 -3.32 -9.73
CA LEU A 311 11.44 -3.28 -10.99
C LEU A 311 10.56 -2.88 -12.18
N ALA A 312 9.30 -3.33 -12.23
CA ALA A 312 8.37 -2.96 -13.29
C ALA A 312 8.00 -1.47 -13.24
N ALA A 313 7.75 -0.93 -12.06
CA ALA A 313 7.53 0.50 -11.84
C ALA A 313 8.77 1.34 -12.20
N GLY A 314 9.97 0.90 -11.80
CA GLY A 314 11.23 1.57 -12.18
C GLY A 314 11.45 1.60 -13.70
N LYS A 315 11.07 0.54 -14.43
CA LYS A 315 11.08 0.53 -15.90
C LYS A 315 10.06 1.49 -16.51
N MET A 316 8.89 1.66 -15.89
CA MET A 316 7.91 2.65 -16.32
C MET A 316 8.45 4.07 -16.13
N VAL A 317 9.05 4.35 -14.97
CA VAL A 317 9.71 5.62 -14.69
C VAL A 317 10.82 5.91 -15.71
N ALA A 318 11.66 4.92 -16.03
CA ALA A 318 12.66 5.05 -17.10
C ALA A 318 12.05 5.30 -18.48
N ALA A 319 10.91 4.68 -18.80
CA ALA A 319 10.19 4.94 -20.04
C ALA A 319 9.64 6.38 -20.09
N TRP A 320 9.08 6.89 -18.98
CA TRP A 320 8.63 8.28 -18.88
C TRP A 320 9.79 9.27 -19.06
N PHE A 321 10.94 9.01 -18.43
CA PHE A 321 12.13 9.83 -18.64
C PHE A 321 12.58 9.82 -20.10
N GLY A 322 12.57 8.65 -20.76
CA GLY A 322 12.91 8.55 -22.18
C GLY A 322 11.96 9.35 -23.10
N VAL A 323 10.67 9.44 -22.75
CA VAL A 323 9.71 10.30 -23.46
C VAL A 323 10.06 11.77 -23.28
N VAL A 324 10.25 12.22 -22.03
CA VAL A 324 10.59 13.63 -21.71
C VAL A 324 11.94 14.05 -22.30
N GLN A 325 12.95 13.18 -22.26
CA GLN A 325 14.26 13.43 -22.85
C GLN A 325 14.19 13.56 -24.38
N GLY A 326 13.25 12.86 -25.01
CA GLY A 326 13.01 12.93 -26.46
C GLY A 326 12.24 14.17 -26.90
N GLU A 327 11.63 14.92 -25.97
CA GLU A 327 10.95 16.18 -26.29
C GLU A 327 11.99 17.20 -26.76
N GLN A 328 11.82 17.71 -27.98
CA GLN A 328 12.50 18.93 -28.40
C GLN A 328 11.91 20.06 -27.55
N PRO A 329 12.73 20.92 -26.92
CA PRO A 329 12.19 22.01 -26.15
C PRO A 329 11.35 22.91 -27.05
N GLU A 330 10.08 23.15 -26.69
CA GLU A 330 9.24 24.19 -27.33
C GLU A 330 9.76 25.61 -27.03
N SER A 331 10.81 25.73 -26.21
CA SER A 331 11.35 26.96 -25.64
C SER A 331 12.12 27.88 -26.60
N ASP A 332 12.07 27.64 -27.91
CA ASP A 332 12.54 28.63 -28.90
C ASP A 332 11.49 29.75 -29.13
N LEU A 333 10.34 29.72 -28.43
CA LEU A 333 9.25 30.69 -28.58
C LEU A 333 8.85 31.46 -27.31
N GLN A 334 9.44 31.20 -26.14
CA GLN A 334 9.25 32.01 -24.93
C GLN A 334 10.48 32.89 -24.68
N GLU A 335 10.33 34.21 -24.80
CA GLU A 335 11.33 35.19 -24.38
C GLU A 335 11.64 34.98 -22.89
N GLY A 336 12.81 34.38 -22.58
CA GLY A 336 13.25 34.11 -21.20
C GLY A 336 13.74 32.69 -20.92
N ALA A 337 13.68 31.76 -21.88
CA ALA A 337 14.19 30.39 -21.68
C ALA A 337 15.69 30.36 -21.38
N VAL A 338 16.04 29.95 -20.16
CA VAL A 338 17.40 29.90 -19.64
C VAL A 338 18.17 28.75 -20.31
N SER A 339 19.08 29.10 -21.21
CA SER A 339 20.06 28.18 -21.76
C SER A 339 21.24 28.04 -20.80
N TRP A 340 21.13 27.19 -19.78
CA TRP A 340 22.34 26.60 -19.19
C TRP A 340 22.72 25.38 -20.05
N THR A 341 23.93 25.39 -20.60
CA THR A 341 24.48 24.27 -21.36
C THR A 341 25.59 23.64 -20.53
N GLY A 342 25.23 22.66 -19.69
CA GLY A 342 26.23 21.77 -19.12
C GLY A 342 26.93 20.96 -20.20
N ASP A 343 28.09 20.38 -19.88
CA ASP A 343 28.81 19.43 -20.73
C ASP A 343 28.18 18.01 -20.70
N ASP A 344 27.09 17.84 -19.98
CA ASP A 344 26.32 16.61 -19.79
C ASP A 344 25.44 16.21 -20.99
N GLY A 345 25.44 16.98 -22.07
CA GLY A 345 24.62 16.72 -23.25
C GLY A 345 23.12 16.97 -23.05
N GLY A 346 22.73 17.78 -22.06
CA GLY A 346 21.35 18.18 -21.80
C GLY A 346 20.57 17.26 -20.84
N ILE A 347 21.28 16.37 -20.13
CA ILE A 347 20.67 15.40 -19.20
C ILE A 347 20.03 16.11 -18.00
N MET A 348 20.72 17.07 -17.37
CA MET A 348 20.22 17.86 -16.25
C MET A 348 18.93 18.58 -16.66
N ARG A 349 18.87 19.15 -17.87
CA ARG A 349 17.66 19.78 -18.40
C ARG A 349 16.50 18.78 -18.54
N ALA A 350 16.78 17.59 -19.08
CA ALA A 350 15.78 16.53 -19.19
C ALA A 350 15.30 16.06 -17.80
N LEU A 351 16.17 16.03 -16.79
CA LEU A 351 15.82 15.66 -15.43
C LEU A 351 15.00 16.73 -14.72
N VAL A 352 15.29 18.01 -14.94
CA VAL A 352 14.45 19.13 -14.47
C VAL A 352 13.05 19.02 -15.09
N ALA A 353 12.95 18.82 -16.41
CA ALA A 353 11.67 18.60 -17.08
C ALA A 353 10.94 17.33 -16.60
N PHE A 354 11.67 16.28 -16.25
CA PHE A 354 11.12 15.06 -15.68
C PHE A 354 10.58 15.28 -14.26
N LEU A 355 11.28 16.05 -13.41
CA LEU A 355 10.81 16.43 -12.09
C LEU A 355 9.56 17.32 -12.16
N ALA A 356 9.43 18.15 -13.20
CA ALA A 356 8.21 18.91 -13.49
C ALA A 356 6.99 18.03 -13.86
N LEU A 357 7.14 16.70 -13.92
CA LEU A 357 6.00 15.79 -13.96
C LEU A 357 5.31 15.61 -12.60
N PHE A 358 5.90 16.11 -11.52
CA PHE A 358 5.45 15.94 -10.14
C PHE A 358 5.18 17.30 -9.49
N ASP A 359 4.40 17.32 -8.40
CA ASP A 359 4.25 18.50 -7.56
C ASP A 359 5.43 18.60 -6.58
N VAL A 360 6.56 19.13 -7.05
CA VAL A 360 7.77 19.32 -6.23
C VAL A 360 7.63 20.44 -5.20
N VAL A 361 6.63 21.31 -5.35
CA VAL A 361 6.37 22.41 -4.41
C VAL A 361 5.55 21.91 -3.22
N GLY A 362 4.60 21.02 -3.48
CA GLY A 362 3.78 20.37 -2.47
C GLY A 362 4.31 19.01 -1.98
N PRO A 363 3.40 18.08 -1.59
CA PRO A 363 3.78 16.81 -0.97
C PRO A 363 4.44 15.82 -1.95
N GLY A 364 4.45 16.11 -3.26
CA GLY A 364 4.99 15.26 -4.31
C GLY A 364 6.52 15.21 -4.37
N GLU A 365 7.25 16.12 -3.69
CA GLU A 365 8.72 16.19 -3.70
C GLU A 365 9.39 14.84 -3.42
N ALA A 366 9.00 14.17 -2.32
CA ALA A 366 9.58 12.89 -1.95
C ALA A 366 9.36 11.80 -3.01
N VAL A 367 8.20 11.81 -3.68
CA VAL A 367 7.88 10.87 -4.76
C VAL A 367 8.70 11.18 -6.01
N ALA A 368 8.89 12.46 -6.33
CA ALA A 368 9.72 12.92 -7.45
C ALA A 368 11.18 12.48 -7.27
N VAL A 369 11.71 12.59 -6.05
CA VAL A 369 13.07 12.16 -5.69
C VAL A 369 13.20 10.63 -5.75
N ASP A 370 12.23 9.88 -5.22
CA ASP A 370 12.21 8.42 -5.34
C ASP A 370 12.18 7.99 -6.83
N ALA A 371 11.43 8.69 -7.69
CA ALA A 371 11.43 8.46 -9.13
C ALA A 371 12.78 8.77 -9.79
N LEU A 372 13.38 9.91 -9.46
CA LEU A 372 14.71 10.32 -9.94
C LEU A 372 15.77 9.28 -9.57
N LEU A 373 15.81 8.87 -8.30
CA LEU A 373 16.77 7.86 -7.82
C LEU A 373 16.50 6.48 -8.43
N ALA A 374 15.25 6.15 -8.75
CA ALA A 374 14.92 4.91 -9.48
C ALA A 374 15.54 4.87 -10.87
N LEU A 375 15.74 6.00 -11.55
CA LEU A 375 16.41 6.05 -12.85
C LEU A 375 17.85 5.53 -12.77
N LEU A 376 18.55 5.76 -11.65
CA LEU A 376 19.94 5.31 -11.46
C LEU A 376 20.09 3.78 -11.46
N THR A 377 19.00 3.04 -11.21
CA THR A 377 19.02 1.57 -11.32
C THR A 377 19.08 1.06 -12.75
N THR A 378 18.57 1.86 -13.69
CA THR A 378 18.57 1.55 -15.13
C THR A 378 19.68 2.29 -15.88
N HIS A 379 20.05 3.49 -15.40
CA HIS A 379 21.06 4.37 -15.97
C HIS A 379 22.10 4.75 -14.89
N THR A 380 23.06 3.87 -14.62
CA THR A 380 24.03 4.03 -13.52
C THR A 380 24.94 5.26 -13.63
N ASN A 381 25.08 5.79 -14.85
CA ASN A 381 25.98 6.90 -15.19
C ASN A 381 25.20 8.22 -15.39
N LEU A 382 23.94 8.29 -14.99
CA LEU A 382 23.07 9.45 -15.25
C LEU A 382 23.60 10.76 -14.64
N PHE A 383 24.29 10.65 -13.50
CA PHE A 383 24.93 11.78 -12.81
C PHE A 383 26.38 12.02 -13.22
N ASP A 384 26.93 11.20 -14.12
CA ASP A 384 28.30 11.38 -14.58
C ASP A 384 28.33 12.59 -15.53
N GLY A 385 29.26 13.51 -15.31
CA GLY A 385 29.40 14.73 -16.12
C GLY A 385 28.42 15.86 -15.75
N PHE A 386 27.76 15.80 -14.59
CA PHE A 386 27.07 16.98 -14.07
C PHE A 386 28.08 18.08 -13.76
N VAL A 387 27.75 19.32 -14.12
CA VAL A 387 28.51 20.54 -13.77
C VAL A 387 27.51 21.65 -13.44
N PHE A 388 27.57 22.17 -12.22
CA PHE A 388 26.68 23.22 -11.73
C PHE A 388 27.31 24.60 -11.89
N GLU A 389 27.33 25.13 -13.11
CA GLU A 389 27.85 26.47 -13.42
C GLU A 389 27.09 27.59 -12.68
N ASP A 390 27.70 28.77 -12.52
CA ASP A 390 27.08 29.94 -11.86
C ASP A 390 25.68 30.28 -12.42
N ALA A 391 25.48 30.11 -13.73
CA ALA A 391 24.20 30.34 -14.38
C ALA A 391 23.08 29.42 -13.88
N TYR A 392 23.41 28.21 -13.41
CA TYR A 392 22.45 27.29 -12.80
C TYR A 392 21.90 27.86 -11.49
N TRP A 393 22.79 28.36 -10.63
CA TRP A 393 22.43 28.87 -9.30
C TRP A 393 21.66 30.19 -9.35
N HIS A 394 21.90 31.04 -10.35
CA HIS A 394 21.15 32.27 -10.54
C HIS A 394 19.73 32.07 -11.10
N ASN A 395 19.44 30.89 -11.67
CA ASN A 395 18.17 30.61 -12.33
C ASN A 395 17.45 29.38 -11.72
N LEU A 396 17.55 29.23 -10.40
CA LEU A 396 16.95 28.10 -9.69
C LEU A 396 15.41 28.14 -9.78
N THR A 397 14.85 27.05 -10.30
CA THR A 397 13.45 26.63 -10.13
C THR A 397 13.36 25.59 -9.00
N PRO A 398 12.16 25.31 -8.45
CA PRO A 398 11.96 24.25 -7.47
C PRO A 398 12.55 22.90 -7.91
N GLU A 399 12.31 22.48 -9.15
CA GLU A 399 12.79 21.22 -9.71
C GLU A 399 14.32 21.17 -9.80
N SER A 400 14.94 22.27 -10.22
CA SER A 400 16.41 22.37 -10.28
C SER A 400 17.04 22.36 -8.88
N ALA A 401 16.43 23.03 -7.91
CA ALA A 401 16.91 23.00 -6.52
C ALA A 401 16.80 21.59 -5.93
N VAL A 402 15.68 20.88 -6.17
CA VAL A 402 15.49 19.48 -5.78
C VAL A 402 16.52 18.57 -6.47
N LEU A 403 16.81 18.77 -7.77
CA LEU A 403 17.82 18.01 -8.50
C LEU A 403 19.21 18.18 -7.90
N ALA A 404 19.62 19.42 -7.61
CA ALA A 404 20.91 19.73 -6.99
C ALA A 404 21.03 19.09 -5.61
N ARG A 405 19.99 19.19 -4.77
CA ARG A 405 19.96 18.53 -3.45
C ARG A 405 20.02 17.01 -3.58
N ALA A 406 19.20 16.41 -4.43
CA ALA A 406 19.16 14.95 -4.60
C ALA A 406 20.49 14.40 -5.12
N PHE A 407 21.17 15.13 -6.03
CA PHE A 407 22.52 14.80 -6.48
C PHE A 407 23.52 14.83 -5.32
N LEU A 408 23.51 15.91 -4.52
CA LEU A 408 24.41 16.08 -3.37
C LEU A 408 24.22 14.96 -2.35
N GLU A 409 22.98 14.70 -1.92
CA GLU A 409 22.65 13.65 -0.94
C GLU A 409 23.03 12.26 -1.44
N HIS A 410 22.78 11.98 -2.73
CA HIS A 410 23.15 10.70 -3.33
C HIS A 410 24.66 10.48 -3.33
N CYS A 411 25.45 11.50 -3.70
CA CYS A 411 26.91 11.38 -3.75
C CYS A 411 27.54 11.26 -2.36
N LEU A 412 26.97 11.93 -1.35
CA LEU A 412 27.39 11.81 0.05
C LEU A 412 26.92 10.50 0.72
N GLY A 413 26.05 9.73 0.07
CA GLY A 413 25.44 8.53 0.66
C GLY A 413 24.52 8.83 1.84
N SER A 414 24.09 10.08 2.01
CA SER A 414 23.14 10.46 3.04
C SER A 414 21.73 10.14 2.54
N ALA A 415 21.21 8.96 2.90
CA ALA A 415 19.85 8.61 2.54
C ALA A 415 18.85 9.51 3.28
N ASN A 416 17.81 9.98 2.58
CA ASN A 416 16.60 10.45 3.23
C ASN A 416 15.99 9.27 4.02
N PRO A 417 15.86 9.35 5.36
CA PRO A 417 15.32 8.25 6.16
C PRO A 417 13.87 7.90 5.80
N ASN A 418 13.14 8.81 5.15
CA ASN A 418 11.77 8.62 4.70
C ASN A 418 11.66 8.10 3.25
N SER A 419 12.78 7.94 2.52
CA SER A 419 12.76 7.40 1.15
C SER A 419 12.61 5.88 1.17
N SER A 420 11.55 5.40 0.54
CA SER A 420 11.24 3.97 0.37
C SER A 420 12.23 3.25 -0.56
N TYR A 421 13.00 4.02 -1.34
CA TYR A 421 13.92 3.54 -2.37
C TYR A 421 15.41 3.65 -1.99
N SER A 422 15.70 3.95 -0.72
CA SER A 422 17.04 4.13 -0.13
C SER A 422 18.01 2.93 -0.27
N GLY A 423 17.57 1.80 -0.85
CA GLY A 423 18.39 0.62 -1.12
C GLY A 423 19.16 0.63 -2.46
N ALA A 424 18.87 1.55 -3.38
CA ALA A 424 19.52 1.61 -4.68
C ALA A 424 20.87 2.34 -4.62
N GLY A 425 21.93 1.60 -4.28
CA GLY A 425 23.31 2.02 -4.49
C GLY A 425 23.72 3.20 -3.63
N ARG A 426 24.20 2.92 -2.40
CA ARG A 426 25.12 3.84 -1.72
C ARG A 426 26.17 4.23 -2.74
N GLY A 427 26.38 5.53 -2.95
CA GLY A 427 27.53 6.02 -3.69
C GLY A 427 28.75 5.26 -3.19
N GLY A 428 29.26 4.31 -3.99
CA GLY A 428 30.57 3.73 -3.74
C GLY A 428 31.61 4.83 -3.89
N GLY A 429 32.90 4.49 -3.96
CA GLY A 429 33.98 5.49 -4.14
C GLY A 429 33.81 6.50 -5.30
N ARG A 430 32.87 6.29 -6.23
CA ARG A 430 32.50 7.25 -7.30
C ARG A 430 31.71 8.50 -6.83
N GLY A 431 31.13 8.49 -5.62
CA GLY A 431 30.38 9.66 -5.13
C GLY A 431 31.27 10.90 -4.97
N GLU A 432 32.47 10.70 -4.42
CA GLU A 432 33.47 11.75 -4.24
C GLU A 432 33.99 12.28 -5.59
N GLU A 433 34.29 11.40 -6.55
CA GLU A 433 34.68 11.77 -7.91
C GLU A 433 33.60 12.63 -8.61
N ARG A 434 32.32 12.31 -8.41
CA ARG A 434 31.19 13.10 -8.95
C ARG A 434 31.09 14.47 -8.30
N LEU A 435 31.26 14.57 -6.99
CA LEU A 435 31.22 15.85 -6.28
C LEU A 435 32.37 16.77 -6.70
N GLU A 436 33.58 16.22 -6.85
CA GLU A 436 34.73 16.97 -7.35
C GLU A 436 34.51 17.47 -8.79
N ALA A 437 33.95 16.63 -9.67
CA ALA A 437 33.64 17.01 -11.04
C ALA A 437 32.50 18.03 -11.16
N ALA A 438 31.52 17.96 -10.25
CA ALA A 438 30.30 18.77 -10.28
C ALA A 438 30.51 20.28 -10.14
N SER A 439 31.71 20.72 -9.75
CA SER A 439 32.05 22.14 -9.57
C SER A 439 31.06 22.87 -8.68
N LEU A 440 30.62 22.22 -7.59
CA LEU A 440 29.71 22.83 -6.62
C LEU A 440 30.36 24.08 -5.99
N PRO A 441 29.58 25.14 -5.71
CA PRO A 441 30.09 26.36 -5.14
C PRO A 441 30.66 26.13 -3.73
N VAL A 442 31.78 26.78 -3.43
CA VAL A 442 32.34 26.81 -2.08
C VAL A 442 31.35 27.48 -1.11
N VAL A 443 31.46 27.20 0.20
CA VAL A 443 30.50 27.70 1.21
C VAL A 443 30.29 29.21 1.14
N THR A 444 31.34 30.00 0.93
CA THR A 444 31.19 31.46 0.76
C THR A 444 30.29 31.82 -0.43
N ALA A 445 30.48 31.20 -1.61
CA ALA A 445 29.66 31.44 -2.78
C ALA A 445 28.23 30.92 -2.59
N PHE A 446 28.09 29.71 -2.02
CA PHE A 446 26.78 29.13 -1.70
C PHE A 446 25.99 30.02 -0.74
N ALA A 447 26.64 30.65 0.24
CA ALA A 447 26.00 31.59 1.16
C ALA A 447 25.43 32.84 0.45
N PHE A 448 26.02 33.27 -0.67
CA PHE A 448 25.45 34.34 -1.50
C PHE A 448 24.22 33.86 -2.26
N HIS A 449 24.22 32.62 -2.79
CA HIS A 449 23.01 32.06 -3.40
C HIS A 449 21.86 31.89 -2.40
N VAL A 450 22.14 31.47 -1.16
CA VAL A 450 21.14 31.44 -0.08
C VAL A 450 20.61 32.85 0.22
N GLN A 451 21.49 33.86 0.28
CA GLN A 451 21.08 35.26 0.47
C GLN A 451 20.22 35.77 -0.70
N GLU A 452 20.59 35.48 -1.94
CA GLU A 452 19.83 35.88 -3.14
C GLU A 452 18.45 35.23 -3.14
N ALA A 453 18.35 33.94 -2.84
CA ALA A 453 17.08 33.24 -2.70
C ALA A 453 16.22 33.81 -1.55
N TYR A 454 16.84 34.16 -0.42
CA TYR A 454 16.14 34.83 0.67
C TYR A 454 15.63 36.22 0.27
N ASN A 455 16.43 37.02 -0.44
CA ASN A 455 15.99 38.31 -0.95
C ASN A 455 14.81 38.17 -1.92
N ALA A 456 14.84 37.16 -2.80
CA ALA A 456 13.72 36.86 -3.70
C ALA A 456 12.45 36.44 -2.93
N LEU A 457 12.60 35.68 -1.84
CA LEU A 457 11.48 35.34 -0.95
C LEU A 457 10.89 36.60 -0.29
N LEU A 458 11.73 37.54 0.17
CA LEU A 458 11.28 38.79 0.76
C LEU A 458 10.46 39.63 -0.23
N VAL A 459 10.90 39.71 -1.48
CA VAL A 459 10.15 40.38 -2.55
C VAL A 459 8.80 39.70 -2.77
N ALA A 460 8.77 38.36 -2.87
CA ALA A 460 7.51 37.61 -3.03
C ALA A 460 6.56 37.77 -1.83
N LEU A 461 7.09 37.88 -0.60
CA LEU A 461 6.28 38.17 0.59
C LEU A 461 5.64 39.56 0.52
N GLU A 462 6.42 40.58 0.15
CA GLU A 462 5.94 41.95 -0.03
C GLU A 462 4.86 42.01 -1.12
N ASP A 463 5.09 41.36 -2.26
CA ASP A 463 4.15 41.32 -3.38
C ASP A 463 2.84 40.62 -2.98
N ALA A 464 2.90 39.46 -2.33
CA ALA A 464 1.72 38.75 -1.83
C ALA A 464 0.94 39.57 -0.78
N GLU A 465 1.63 40.29 0.11
CA GLU A 465 0.96 41.17 1.08
C GLU A 465 0.26 42.36 0.40
N VAL A 466 0.87 42.95 -0.63
CA VAL A 466 0.28 44.02 -1.43
C VAL A 466 -0.97 43.53 -2.16
N VAL A 467 -0.88 42.40 -2.86
CA VAL A 467 -2.00 41.80 -3.59
C VAL A 467 -3.17 41.51 -2.64
N ARG A 468 -2.90 40.85 -1.51
CA ARG A 468 -3.92 40.54 -0.50
C ARG A 468 -4.58 41.80 0.07
N THR A 469 -3.81 42.86 0.32
CA THR A 469 -4.34 44.13 0.82
C THR A 469 -5.25 44.81 -0.21
N LEU A 470 -4.86 44.79 -1.49
CA LEU A 470 -5.66 45.31 -2.58
C LEU A 470 -6.96 44.51 -2.76
N ALA A 471 -6.90 43.18 -2.68
CA ALA A 471 -8.06 42.29 -2.75
C ALA A 471 -9.09 42.60 -1.65
N LEU A 472 -8.64 42.78 -0.40
CA LEU A 472 -9.50 43.16 0.72
C LEU A 472 -10.18 44.53 0.55
N SER A 473 -9.55 45.45 -0.18
CA SER A 473 -10.06 46.81 -0.41
C SER A 473 -11.07 46.93 -1.57
N ALA A 474 -11.15 45.94 -2.46
CA ALA A 474 -11.89 46.03 -3.73
C ALA A 474 -13.39 45.65 -3.67
N GLY A 475 -13.88 45.00 -2.61
CA GLY A 475 -15.29 44.62 -2.45
C GLY A 475 -15.77 43.48 -3.39
N PRO A 476 -17.07 43.12 -3.41
CA PRO A 476 -17.59 41.86 -4.01
C PRO A 476 -17.64 41.82 -5.56
N ARG A 477 -16.85 42.65 -6.25
CA ARG A 477 -16.86 42.78 -7.73
C ARG A 477 -15.55 42.39 -8.42
N GLY A 478 -14.53 41.91 -7.70
CA GLY A 478 -13.24 41.52 -8.27
C GLY A 478 -13.10 40.02 -8.46
N LEU A 479 -13.58 39.47 -9.59
CA LEU A 479 -13.21 38.12 -10.01
C LEU A 479 -11.76 38.07 -10.54
N ASP A 480 -11.25 39.20 -11.06
CA ASP A 480 -9.87 39.31 -11.57
C ASP A 480 -8.80 39.34 -10.45
N ASN A 481 -9.19 39.54 -9.19
CA ASN A 481 -8.25 39.62 -8.05
C ASN A 481 -7.97 38.26 -7.40
N GLU A 482 -8.82 37.25 -7.61
CA GLU A 482 -8.61 35.90 -7.05
C GLU A 482 -7.49 35.18 -7.81
N ASP A 483 -7.45 35.30 -9.14
CA ASP A 483 -6.36 34.74 -9.96
C ASP A 483 -5.00 35.39 -9.64
N GLU A 484 -4.95 36.71 -9.38
CA GLU A 484 -3.72 37.42 -9.00
C GLU A 484 -3.20 37.02 -7.60
N ASP A 485 -4.10 36.77 -6.63
CA ASP A 485 -3.73 36.29 -5.29
C ASP A 485 -3.20 34.85 -5.36
N ASP A 486 -3.86 33.98 -6.13
CA ASP A 486 -3.42 32.60 -6.37
C ASP A 486 -2.04 32.56 -7.06
N GLU A 487 -1.79 33.40 -8.06
CA GLU A 487 -0.49 33.52 -8.73
C GLU A 487 0.62 33.99 -7.77
N ALA A 488 0.33 34.97 -6.92
CA ALA A 488 1.28 35.48 -5.93
C ALA A 488 1.59 34.43 -4.84
N GLU A 489 0.58 33.68 -4.37
CA GLU A 489 0.77 32.58 -3.43
C GLU A 489 1.56 31.42 -4.04
N GLU A 490 1.33 31.09 -5.32
CA GLU A 490 2.10 30.07 -6.05
C GLU A 490 3.58 30.49 -6.18
N GLU A 491 3.84 31.75 -6.53
CA GLU A 491 5.20 32.26 -6.64
C GLU A 491 5.90 32.29 -5.29
N LEU A 492 5.22 32.70 -4.22
CA LEU A 492 5.73 32.63 -2.85
C LEU A 492 6.12 31.19 -2.47
N ALA A 493 5.25 30.21 -2.77
CA ALA A 493 5.51 28.80 -2.50
C ALA A 493 6.73 28.27 -3.29
N LYS A 494 6.90 28.68 -4.55
CA LYS A 494 8.09 28.34 -5.35
C LYS A 494 9.37 28.89 -4.72
N ARG A 495 9.37 30.15 -4.28
CA ARG A 495 10.53 30.76 -3.60
C ARG A 495 10.84 30.12 -2.26
N GLU A 496 9.81 29.76 -1.50
CA GLU A 496 9.93 29.03 -0.23
C GLU A 496 10.64 27.69 -0.44
N VAL A 497 10.23 26.91 -1.45
CA VAL A 497 10.83 25.60 -1.75
C VAL A 497 12.27 25.74 -2.20
N VAL A 498 12.58 26.66 -3.13
CA VAL A 498 13.97 26.90 -3.56
C VAL A 498 14.87 27.22 -2.39
N LEU A 499 14.46 28.14 -1.51
CA LEU A 499 15.25 28.47 -0.31
C LEU A 499 15.34 27.29 0.66
N GLY A 500 14.25 26.55 0.85
CA GLY A 500 14.20 25.36 1.70
C GLY A 500 15.17 24.27 1.25
N GLU A 501 15.26 24.02 -0.05
CA GLU A 501 16.18 23.03 -0.64
C GLU A 501 17.65 23.48 -0.50
N LEU A 502 17.93 24.77 -0.70
CA LEU A 502 19.27 25.33 -0.45
C LEU A 502 19.67 25.20 1.03
N LEU A 503 18.75 25.42 1.98
CA LEU A 503 19.02 25.21 3.40
C LEU A 503 19.27 23.73 3.74
N ARG A 504 18.53 22.79 3.12
CA ARG A 504 18.80 21.35 3.28
C ARG A 504 20.20 20.99 2.77
N MET A 505 20.62 21.55 1.64
CA MET A 505 21.97 21.40 1.12
C MET A 505 23.02 22.01 2.05
N ALA A 506 22.74 23.18 2.64
CA ALA A 506 23.65 23.87 3.57
C ALA A 506 24.01 22.99 4.78
N VAL A 507 23.11 22.13 5.26
CA VAL A 507 23.39 21.18 6.36
C VAL A 507 24.45 20.12 5.96
N LYS A 508 24.72 19.94 4.67
CA LYS A 508 25.64 18.92 4.14
C LYS A 508 26.98 19.50 3.65
N LEU A 509 27.19 20.81 3.77
CA LEU A 509 28.42 21.47 3.32
C LEU A 509 29.53 21.40 4.37
N ASP A 510 30.78 21.47 3.91
CA ASP A 510 31.96 21.54 4.79
C ASP A 510 32.25 22.99 5.20
N TYR A 511 31.98 23.30 6.47
CA TYR A 511 32.20 24.62 7.08
C TYR A 511 33.64 24.89 7.56
N GLY A 512 34.63 24.20 7.00
CA GLY A 512 36.06 24.53 7.20
C GLY A 512 36.43 25.97 6.78
N ASP A 513 35.69 26.56 5.83
CA ASP A 513 35.80 27.98 5.48
C ASP A 513 35.09 28.87 6.51
N GLU A 514 35.89 29.53 7.36
CA GLU A 514 35.41 30.43 8.41
C GLU A 514 34.64 31.64 7.85
N ILE A 515 34.99 32.15 6.66
CA ILE A 515 34.29 33.29 6.05
C ILE A 515 32.90 32.86 5.61
N GLY A 516 32.81 31.74 4.89
CA GLY A 516 31.56 31.14 4.47
C GLY A 516 30.67 30.80 5.67
N ARG A 517 31.21 30.15 6.70
CA ARG A 517 30.48 29.82 7.93
C ARG A 517 29.85 31.04 8.59
N ARG A 518 30.60 32.14 8.72
CA ARG A 518 30.08 33.41 9.30
C ARG A 518 29.00 34.05 8.44
N LYS A 519 29.14 34.00 7.11
CA LYS A 519 28.13 34.51 6.19
C LYS A 519 26.84 33.69 6.31
N VAL A 520 26.90 32.36 6.21
CA VAL A 520 25.74 31.47 6.40
C VAL A 520 25.07 31.71 7.75
N TYR A 521 25.85 31.83 8.83
CA TYR A 521 25.32 32.19 10.15
C TYR A 521 24.50 33.48 10.12
N THR A 522 25.07 34.53 9.51
CA THR A 522 24.41 35.85 9.46
C THR A 522 23.11 35.77 8.68
N VAL A 523 23.12 35.20 7.47
CA VAL A 523 21.90 35.06 6.65
C VAL A 523 20.84 34.25 7.40
N THR A 524 21.22 33.11 7.99
CA THR A 524 20.27 32.21 8.68
C THR A 524 19.67 32.82 9.94
N ARG A 525 20.47 33.57 10.71
CA ARG A 525 19.97 34.33 11.86
C ARG A 525 19.01 35.44 11.42
N ASP A 526 19.37 36.19 10.37
CA ASP A 526 18.55 37.29 9.86
C ASP A 526 17.23 36.77 9.28
N MET A 527 17.22 35.58 8.66
CA MET A 527 15.99 34.87 8.26
C MET A 527 15.09 34.56 9.46
N LEU A 528 15.65 33.97 10.52
CA LEU A 528 14.86 33.61 11.71
C LEU A 528 14.27 34.83 12.43
N ALA A 529 14.97 35.97 12.39
CA ALA A 529 14.52 37.24 12.95
C ALA A 529 13.43 37.94 12.11
N HIS A 530 13.12 37.45 10.90
CA HIS A 530 12.06 38.03 10.08
C HIS A 530 10.65 37.63 10.61
N PRO A 531 9.75 38.60 10.87
CA PRO A 531 8.43 38.32 11.47
C PRO A 531 7.52 37.41 10.64
N GLN A 532 7.60 37.52 9.30
CA GLN A 532 6.72 36.82 8.35
C GLN A 532 7.39 35.60 7.68
N LEU A 533 8.56 35.14 8.14
CA LEU A 533 9.20 33.96 7.53
C LEU A 533 8.26 32.74 7.59
N PRO A 534 8.07 31.99 6.50
CA PRO A 534 7.27 30.77 6.51
C PRO A 534 7.67 29.76 7.61
N PRO A 535 6.72 29.07 8.26
CA PRO A 535 7.01 28.12 9.33
C PRO A 535 7.93 26.95 8.94
N SER A 536 7.80 26.45 7.70
CA SER A 536 8.60 25.36 7.15
C SER A 536 10.11 25.69 7.14
N LEU A 537 10.46 26.96 6.91
CA LEU A 537 11.83 27.45 6.85
C LEU A 537 12.44 27.67 8.23
N ILE A 538 11.63 27.81 9.30
CA ILE A 538 12.14 27.91 10.68
C ILE A 538 12.98 26.68 11.01
N GLU A 539 12.41 25.49 10.79
CA GLU A 539 13.06 24.23 11.10
C GLU A 539 14.35 24.07 10.28
N ARG A 540 14.31 24.43 8.99
CA ARG A 540 15.49 24.38 8.10
C ARG A 540 16.59 25.34 8.53
N CYS A 541 16.25 26.56 8.92
CA CYS A 541 17.22 27.50 9.46
C CYS A 541 17.86 26.97 10.75
N LEU A 542 17.08 26.36 11.63
CA LEU A 542 17.59 25.78 12.88
C LEU A 542 18.46 24.55 12.65
N ASP A 543 18.18 23.73 11.62
CA ASP A 543 19.06 22.64 11.19
C ASP A 543 20.44 23.17 10.76
N VAL A 544 20.46 24.22 9.93
CA VAL A 544 21.71 24.87 9.50
C VAL A 544 22.45 25.47 10.69
N LEU A 545 21.75 26.18 11.58
CA LEU A 545 22.36 26.74 12.79
C LEU A 545 22.95 25.64 13.69
N LYS A 546 22.27 24.50 13.84
CA LYS A 546 22.78 23.37 14.63
C LYS A 546 24.11 22.85 14.07
N GLU A 547 24.22 22.76 12.74
CA GLU A 547 25.42 22.23 12.07
C GLU A 547 26.62 23.20 12.15
N ILE A 548 26.39 24.51 11.97
CA ILE A 548 27.49 25.49 11.96
C ILE A 548 27.96 25.91 13.37
N MET A 549 27.16 25.63 14.40
CA MET A 549 27.46 26.03 15.78
C MET A 549 28.27 24.96 16.51
N PRO A 550 29.32 25.34 17.27
CA PRO A 550 30.16 24.38 17.97
C PRO A 550 29.49 23.77 19.21
N THR A 551 28.51 24.45 19.82
CA THR A 551 27.84 23.97 21.04
C THR A 551 26.34 24.28 21.08
N GLU A 552 25.56 23.41 21.71
CA GLU A 552 24.11 23.63 21.92
C GLU A 552 23.83 24.92 22.72
N ARG A 553 24.73 25.30 23.64
CA ARG A 553 24.59 26.52 24.43
C ARG A 553 24.63 27.78 23.58
N GLU A 554 25.45 27.80 22.53
CA GLU A 554 25.50 28.91 21.58
C GLU A 554 24.23 28.97 20.73
N LEU A 555 23.75 27.82 20.25
CA LEU A 555 22.46 27.73 19.56
C LEU A 555 21.32 28.29 20.43
N ILE A 556 21.24 27.88 21.70
CA ILE A 556 20.23 28.37 22.64
C ILE A 556 20.32 29.89 22.79
N ARG A 557 21.53 30.43 22.97
CA ARG A 557 21.72 31.88 23.13
C ARG A 557 21.27 32.67 21.90
N VAL A 558 21.68 32.25 20.71
CA VAL A 558 21.29 32.92 19.46
C VAL A 558 19.78 32.89 19.28
N VAL A 559 19.13 31.75 19.54
CA VAL A 559 17.69 31.64 19.43
C VAL A 559 16.96 32.51 20.46
N VAL A 560 17.45 32.56 21.70
CA VAL A 560 16.92 33.48 22.73
C VAL A 560 17.02 34.93 22.27
N GLU A 561 18.16 35.33 21.71
CA GLU A 561 18.35 36.68 21.17
C GLU A 561 17.36 36.98 20.04
N VAL A 562 17.15 36.06 19.10
CA VAL A 562 16.13 36.20 18.04
C VAL A 562 14.71 36.33 18.62
N VAL A 563 14.36 35.53 19.64
CA VAL A 563 13.06 35.63 20.32
C VAL A 563 12.88 36.97 21.02
N MET A 564 13.96 37.52 21.60
CA MET A 564 13.94 38.85 22.20
C MET A 564 13.73 39.92 21.14
N ASP A 565 14.48 39.87 20.03
CA ASP A 565 14.39 40.83 18.94
C ASP A 565 12.99 40.84 18.30
N LEU A 566 12.37 39.66 18.13
CA LEU A 566 10.99 39.53 17.62
C LEU A 566 9.93 40.12 18.57
N ARG A 567 10.17 40.07 19.89
CA ARG A 567 9.26 40.60 20.92
C ARG A 567 9.47 42.08 21.22
N GLU A 568 10.56 42.70 20.76
CA GLU A 568 10.76 44.14 20.91
C GLU A 568 9.72 44.89 20.07
N PRO A 569 8.89 45.78 20.67
CA PRO A 569 7.86 46.49 19.92
C PRO A 569 8.51 47.40 18.89
N ALA A 570 8.17 47.20 17.61
CA ALA A 570 8.58 48.07 16.51
C ALA A 570 8.02 49.49 16.73
N GLY A 571 8.79 50.37 17.39
CA GLY A 571 8.47 51.79 17.53
C GLY A 571 8.76 52.49 18.87
N GLU A 572 9.22 51.82 19.93
CA GLU A 572 9.63 52.53 21.17
C GLU A 572 11.14 52.84 21.17
N GLU A 573 11.60 53.63 20.19
CA GLU A 573 12.73 54.55 20.45
C GLU A 573 12.18 55.70 21.32
N GLU A 574 12.10 55.51 22.63
CA GLU A 574 11.95 56.68 23.50
C GLU A 574 13.23 57.54 23.34
N PRO A 575 13.13 58.81 22.90
CA PRO A 575 14.27 59.70 22.92
C PRO A 575 14.64 59.92 24.39
N ASP A 576 15.84 59.48 24.74
CA ASP A 576 16.47 59.62 26.05
C ASP A 576 16.43 61.10 26.48
N HIS A 577 15.41 61.48 27.26
CA HIS A 577 15.28 62.80 27.85
C HIS A 577 15.58 62.72 29.34
N ASP A 578 16.83 62.38 29.67
CA ASP A 578 17.45 62.94 30.87
C ASP A 578 18.98 63.05 30.73
N THR A 579 19.42 64.12 30.07
CA THR A 579 20.80 64.59 30.20
C THR A 579 21.04 65.13 31.61
N THR A 580 21.40 64.25 32.55
CA THR A 580 22.15 64.66 33.76
C THR A 580 23.26 63.66 34.11
N ILE A 581 24.46 63.99 33.62
CA ILE A 581 25.81 63.67 34.11
C ILE A 581 25.88 62.77 35.37
N ARG A 582 26.40 61.52 35.23
CA ARG A 582 27.48 60.97 36.09
C ARG A 582 27.97 59.55 35.72
N SER A 583 29.30 59.49 35.55
CA SER A 583 30.28 58.40 35.77
C SER A 583 30.18 57.07 35.01
N ASP A 584 31.21 56.86 34.18
CA ASP A 584 31.82 55.62 33.70
C ASP A 584 31.58 54.36 34.54
N SER A 585 30.90 53.38 33.93
CA SER A 585 31.04 51.92 34.16
C SER A 585 30.29 51.17 33.04
N PRO A 586 30.91 50.24 32.27
CA PRO A 586 30.22 49.52 31.22
C PRO A 586 29.53 48.29 31.82
N THR A 587 28.45 48.50 32.57
CA THR A 587 27.53 47.40 32.92
C THR A 587 26.44 47.34 31.86
N ARG A 588 26.60 46.41 30.90
CA ARG A 588 25.57 45.96 29.96
C ARG A 588 24.32 45.61 30.80
N LYS A 589 23.31 46.48 30.83
CA LYS A 589 22.02 46.19 31.47
C LYS A 589 21.49 44.90 30.86
N GLU A 590 21.27 43.88 31.69
CA GLU A 590 20.64 42.63 31.28
C GLU A 590 19.26 42.95 30.69
N ARG A 591 19.11 42.80 29.37
CA ARG A 591 17.83 42.89 28.68
C ARG A 591 16.95 41.74 29.20
N SER A 592 15.92 42.07 29.96
CA SER A 592 14.98 41.09 30.53
C SER A 592 13.81 40.86 29.56
N LEU A 593 13.45 39.60 29.34
CA LEU A 593 12.26 39.16 28.58
C LEU A 593 10.92 39.69 29.18
N ARG A 594 10.95 40.33 30.34
CA ARG A 594 9.77 40.78 31.12
C ARG A 594 9.05 42.02 30.58
N ARG A 595 9.57 42.71 29.57
CA ARG A 595 9.03 44.02 29.17
C ARG A 595 7.93 43.89 28.11
N ALA A 596 6.85 43.18 28.45
CA ALA A 596 5.57 43.31 27.76
C ALA A 596 4.60 44.07 28.69
N LYS A 597 3.88 45.08 28.16
CA LYS A 597 2.76 45.74 28.89
C LYS A 597 1.79 44.67 29.42
N ALA A 598 1.14 44.91 30.56
CA ALA A 598 0.14 43.97 31.06
C ALA A 598 -0.96 43.81 30.00
N ARG A 599 -1.23 42.58 29.55
CA ARG A 599 -2.19 42.27 28.47
C ARG A 599 -3.58 42.86 28.71
N ASP A 600 -3.97 43.04 29.97
CA ASP A 600 -5.24 43.67 30.38
C ASP A 600 -5.33 45.17 30.00
N GLU A 601 -4.23 45.79 29.58
CA GLU A 601 -4.12 47.19 29.16
C GLU A 601 -3.99 47.35 27.63
N MET A 602 -3.95 46.25 26.86
CA MET A 602 -3.80 46.29 25.39
C MET A 602 -5.13 46.43 24.68
N THR A 603 -5.13 47.14 23.55
CA THR A 603 -6.29 47.12 22.63
C THR A 603 -6.46 45.72 22.02
N ALA A 604 -7.64 45.42 21.49
CA ALA A 604 -7.89 44.12 20.86
C ALA A 604 -6.95 43.85 19.66
N GLU A 605 -6.61 44.90 18.90
CA GLU A 605 -5.68 44.82 17.75
C GLU A 605 -4.23 44.63 18.21
N ASP A 606 -3.79 45.39 19.22
CA ASP A 606 -2.44 45.24 19.80
C ASP A 606 -2.26 43.86 20.45
N GLY A 607 -3.30 43.34 21.10
CA GLY A 607 -3.33 42.00 21.68
C GLY A 607 -3.20 40.91 20.61
N ALA A 608 -3.90 41.03 19.49
CA ALA A 608 -3.81 40.08 18.37
C ALA A 608 -2.42 40.07 17.72
N ARG A 609 -1.80 41.25 17.56
CA ARG A 609 -0.42 41.37 17.05
C ARG A 609 0.61 40.76 17.99
N ALA A 610 0.45 40.98 19.29
CA ALA A 610 1.30 40.35 20.31
C ALA A 610 1.14 38.82 20.32
N ASP A 611 -0.09 38.32 20.11
CA ASP A 611 -0.38 36.89 20.03
C ASP A 611 0.28 36.22 18.82
N LEU A 612 0.25 36.86 17.64
CA LEU A 612 0.95 36.37 16.45
C LEU A 612 2.47 36.32 16.67
N THR A 613 3.01 37.34 17.33
CA THR A 613 4.43 37.41 17.70
C THR A 613 4.80 36.30 18.69
N ASP A 614 3.94 36.04 19.68
CA ASP A 614 4.13 34.96 20.66
C ASP A 614 4.07 33.58 20.01
N LEU A 615 3.13 33.34 19.09
CA LEU A 615 3.05 32.10 18.32
C LEU A 615 4.33 31.85 17.53
N ARG A 616 4.86 32.90 16.89
CA ARG A 616 6.12 32.85 16.16
C ARG A 616 7.30 32.53 17.08
N CYS A 617 7.41 33.21 18.22
CA CYS A 617 8.45 32.95 19.21
C CYS A 617 8.39 31.53 19.78
N LEU A 618 7.17 31.02 20.01
CA LEU A 618 6.97 29.63 20.43
C LEU A 618 7.41 28.65 19.35
N ALA A 619 7.10 28.90 18.07
CA ALA A 619 7.53 28.03 16.97
C ALA A 619 9.07 27.95 16.86
N VAL A 620 9.75 29.09 16.92
CA VAL A 620 11.23 29.16 16.93
C VAL A 620 11.81 28.45 18.17
N THR A 621 11.21 28.66 19.34
CA THR A 621 11.63 28.01 20.60
C THR A 621 11.44 26.50 20.55
N ILE A 622 10.30 26.01 20.05
CA ILE A 622 10.00 24.59 19.90
C ILE A 622 11.02 23.95 18.96
N GLY A 623 11.25 24.53 17.78
CA GLY A 623 12.23 24.01 16.82
C GLY A 623 13.65 23.95 17.40
N MET A 624 14.02 24.89 18.28
CA MET A 624 15.29 24.84 19.00
C MET A 624 15.30 23.68 20.00
N LEU A 625 14.27 23.54 20.82
CA LEU A 625 14.18 22.49 21.85
C LEU A 625 14.18 21.08 21.25
N GLU A 626 13.63 20.87 20.06
CA GLU A 626 13.71 19.59 19.32
C GLU A 626 15.14 19.19 18.94
N ARG A 627 16.07 20.16 18.93
CA ARG A 627 17.46 19.99 18.50
C ARG A 627 18.47 19.99 19.66
N VAL A 628 18.02 20.28 20.88
CA VAL A 628 18.82 20.33 22.11
C VAL A 628 18.69 19.01 22.87
N HIS A 629 19.81 18.39 23.21
CA HIS A 629 19.84 17.10 23.92
C HIS A 629 20.55 17.17 25.28
N GLY A 630 21.18 18.30 25.63
CA GLY A 630 21.80 18.53 26.94
C GLY A 630 20.79 18.70 28.08
N ASN A 631 21.30 18.70 29.33
CA ASN A 631 20.44 18.89 30.50
C ASN A 631 19.98 20.34 30.61
N PHE A 632 18.73 20.53 31.06
CA PHE A 632 18.15 21.85 31.27
C PHE A 632 18.93 22.71 32.29
N GLU A 633 19.39 22.08 33.38
CA GLU A 633 20.10 22.75 34.48
C GLU A 633 21.46 23.35 34.06
N ASP A 634 22.01 22.90 32.93
CA ASP A 634 23.29 23.40 32.41
C ASP A 634 23.15 24.77 31.70
N ASN A 635 21.91 25.23 31.45
CA ASN A 635 21.62 26.42 30.65
C ASN A 635 20.60 27.36 31.31
N SER A 636 21.09 28.34 32.07
CA SER A 636 20.25 29.36 32.74
C SER A 636 19.39 30.21 31.79
N THR A 637 19.72 30.27 30.50
CA THR A 637 18.90 30.97 29.49
C THR A 637 17.58 30.27 29.22
N LEU A 638 17.51 28.94 29.37
CA LEU A 638 16.28 28.18 29.19
C LEU A 638 15.28 28.45 30.32
N GLU A 639 15.75 28.74 31.54
CA GLU A 639 14.88 29.15 32.66
C GLU A 639 14.12 30.44 32.33
N GLY A 640 14.79 31.40 31.68
CA GLY A 640 14.17 32.65 31.22
C GLY A 640 13.07 32.39 30.19
N ILE A 641 13.36 31.59 29.15
CA ILE A 641 12.35 31.23 28.14
C ILE A 641 11.17 30.48 28.77
N LEU A 642 11.44 29.53 29.68
CA LEU A 642 10.41 28.75 30.35
C LEU A 642 9.46 29.66 31.15
N ALA A 643 10.02 30.60 31.92
CA ALA A 643 9.26 31.49 32.79
C ALA A 643 8.51 32.59 32.01
N ASP A 644 9.11 33.16 30.97
CA ASP A 644 8.63 34.39 30.33
C ASP A 644 7.88 34.14 29.00
N LEU A 645 7.96 32.94 28.41
CA LEU A 645 7.28 32.57 27.17
C LEU A 645 6.42 31.30 27.33
N ILE A 646 7.01 30.18 27.75
CA ILE A 646 6.34 28.86 27.73
C ILE A 646 5.24 28.75 28.79
N ILE A 647 5.55 29.00 30.07
CA ILE A 647 4.55 28.90 31.16
C ILE A 647 3.37 29.87 30.96
N PRO A 648 3.58 31.14 30.56
CA PRO A 648 2.48 32.02 30.20
C PRO A 648 1.62 31.48 29.05
N ALA A 649 2.23 30.90 28.01
CA ALA A 649 1.52 30.31 26.88
C ALA A 649 0.62 29.13 27.29
N VAL A 650 1.09 28.24 28.17
CA VAL A 650 0.30 27.11 28.72
C VAL A 650 -0.96 27.57 29.45
N ARG A 651 -0.96 28.79 30.01
CA ARG A 651 -2.10 29.36 30.75
C ARG A 651 -3.07 30.14 29.86
N ARG A 652 -2.78 30.30 28.57
CA ARG A 652 -3.66 31.01 27.61
C ARG A 652 -4.95 30.21 27.36
N LYS A 653 -6.01 30.94 27.00
CA LYS A 653 -7.32 30.33 26.68
C LYS A 653 -7.40 29.95 25.21
N GLU A 654 -6.69 30.68 24.37
CA GLU A 654 -6.56 30.50 22.94
C GLU A 654 -5.84 29.19 22.64
N LEU A 655 -6.52 28.29 21.92
CA LEU A 655 -6.05 26.91 21.72
C LEU A 655 -4.69 26.85 21.02
N GLY A 656 -4.45 27.67 19.99
CA GLY A 656 -3.19 27.64 19.24
C GLY A 656 -1.97 27.99 20.08
N ILE A 657 -2.05 29.04 20.92
CA ILE A 657 -0.95 29.43 21.81
C ILE A 657 -0.77 28.39 22.92
N ARG A 658 -1.89 27.93 23.50
CA ARG A 658 -1.87 26.93 24.57
C ARG A 658 -1.24 25.62 24.12
N GLU A 659 -1.58 25.15 22.93
CA GLU A 659 -1.01 23.94 22.31
C GLU A 659 0.51 24.06 22.17
N LYS A 660 1.00 25.14 21.53
CA LYS A 660 2.44 25.37 21.37
C LYS A 660 3.14 25.51 22.73
N GLY A 661 2.51 26.17 23.70
CA GLY A 661 3.01 26.25 25.07
C GLY A 661 3.16 24.87 25.72
N LEU A 662 2.18 23.98 25.56
CA LEU A 662 2.23 22.61 26.10
C LEU A 662 3.29 21.75 25.41
N VAL A 663 3.45 21.88 24.08
CA VAL A 663 4.52 21.22 23.33
C VAL A 663 5.90 21.69 23.80
N GLY A 664 6.10 23.02 23.92
CA GLY A 664 7.35 23.57 24.45
C GLY A 664 7.65 23.10 25.86
N LEU A 665 6.64 23.06 26.74
CA LEU A 665 6.77 22.49 28.09
C LEU A 665 7.13 21.00 28.05
N GLY A 666 6.52 20.22 27.16
CA GLY A 666 6.80 18.80 26.94
C GLY A 666 8.26 18.57 26.55
N LEU A 667 8.77 19.34 25.59
CA LEU A 667 10.18 19.28 25.17
C LEU A 667 11.13 19.66 26.30
N CYS A 668 10.83 20.71 27.08
CA CYS A 668 11.59 21.01 28.30
C CYS A 668 11.56 19.85 29.31
N CYS A 669 10.45 19.14 29.42
CA CYS A 669 10.33 17.98 30.30
C CYS A 669 11.27 16.85 29.84
N LEU A 670 11.49 16.62 28.54
CA LEU A 670 12.41 15.58 28.03
C LEU A 670 13.87 15.80 28.43
N ILE A 671 14.27 17.05 28.69
CA ILE A 671 15.63 17.44 29.13
C ILE A 671 15.71 17.86 30.60
N ALA A 672 14.59 17.80 31.35
CA ALA A 672 14.51 18.22 32.75
C ALA A 672 13.59 17.31 33.60
N LYS A 673 14.18 16.31 34.27
CA LYS A 673 13.44 15.34 35.10
C LYS A 673 12.57 16.01 36.18
N SER A 674 13.08 17.07 36.81
CA SER A 674 12.39 17.78 37.89
C SER A 674 11.12 18.52 37.42
N ILE A 675 11.11 18.97 36.16
CA ILE A 675 9.97 19.62 35.52
C ILE A 675 8.97 18.55 35.05
N ALA A 676 9.46 17.47 34.45
CA ALA A 676 8.64 16.34 33.98
C ALA A 676 7.73 15.79 35.09
N VAL A 677 8.29 15.52 36.28
CA VAL A 677 7.52 15.01 37.44
C VAL A 677 6.38 15.95 37.84
N LYS A 678 6.59 17.27 37.79
CA LYS A 678 5.59 18.27 38.19
C LYS A 678 4.51 18.49 37.13
N SER A 679 4.87 18.34 35.86
CA SER A 679 3.98 18.62 34.72
C SER A 679 3.21 17.39 34.21
N LEU A 680 3.60 16.17 34.55
CA LEU A 680 2.92 14.95 34.06
C LEU A 680 1.42 14.94 34.37
N GLN A 681 1.04 15.26 35.61
CA GLN A 681 -0.36 15.35 36.01
C GLN A 681 -1.13 16.45 35.25
N LEU A 682 -0.47 17.56 34.93
CA LEU A 682 -1.08 18.60 34.09
C LEU A 682 -1.43 18.04 32.70
N PHE A 683 -0.51 17.33 32.05
CA PHE A 683 -0.77 16.74 30.73
C PHE A 683 -1.92 15.72 30.77
N LEU A 684 -1.91 14.79 31.74
CA LEU A 684 -2.95 13.77 31.88
C LEU A 684 -4.34 14.39 32.10
N SER A 685 -4.44 15.39 32.97
CA SER A 685 -5.71 16.06 33.28
C SER A 685 -6.33 16.81 32.08
N GLN A 686 -5.52 17.17 31.09
CA GLN A 686 -6.00 17.88 29.90
C GLN A 686 -6.48 16.94 28.77
N ILE A 687 -6.07 15.67 28.76
CA ILE A 687 -6.37 14.73 27.66
C ILE A 687 -7.88 14.55 27.46
N GLN A 688 -8.64 14.27 28.53
CA GLN A 688 -10.06 13.89 28.41
C GLN A 688 -10.93 14.98 27.75
N ASN A 689 -10.64 16.26 28.03
CA ASN A 689 -11.45 17.40 27.57
C ASN A 689 -10.77 18.19 26.43
N ALA A 690 -9.64 17.72 25.91
CA ALA A 690 -8.91 18.39 24.84
C ALA A 690 -9.57 18.13 23.46
N PRO A 691 -9.56 19.13 22.56
CA PRO A 691 -9.82 18.91 21.14
C PRO A 691 -8.87 17.86 20.55
N GLU A 692 -9.30 17.19 19.48
CA GLU A 692 -8.58 16.09 18.82
C GLU A 692 -7.09 16.37 18.59
N GLN A 693 -6.75 17.50 17.95
CA GLN A 693 -5.36 17.87 17.65
C GLN A 693 -4.50 18.06 18.91
N LEU A 694 -5.04 18.70 19.94
CA LEU A 694 -4.33 18.89 21.20
C LEU A 694 -4.18 17.57 21.96
N LYS A 695 -5.22 16.72 21.95
CA LYS A 695 -5.19 15.39 22.56
C LYS A 695 -4.09 14.53 21.94
N PHE A 696 -3.98 14.54 20.60
CA PHE A 696 -2.89 13.88 19.88
C PHE A 696 -1.51 14.34 20.34
N LYS A 697 -1.27 15.66 20.42
CA LYS A 697 0.01 16.21 20.90
C LYS A 697 0.31 15.87 22.37
N LEU A 698 -0.69 15.96 23.25
CA LEU A 698 -0.54 15.60 24.66
C LEU A 698 -0.17 14.13 24.83
N LEU A 699 -0.79 13.24 24.06
CA LEU A 699 -0.47 11.81 24.09
C LEU A 699 0.95 11.54 23.61
N GLN A 700 1.42 12.20 22.54
CA GLN A 700 2.82 12.12 22.11
C GLN A 700 3.77 12.51 23.26
N ILE A 701 3.52 13.65 23.92
CA ILE A 701 4.32 14.11 25.06
C ILE A 701 4.31 13.07 26.19
N VAL A 702 3.14 12.55 26.57
CA VAL A 702 3.03 11.56 27.64
C VAL A 702 3.81 10.29 27.29
N PHE A 703 3.67 9.75 26.08
CA PHE A 703 4.42 8.56 25.66
C PHE A 703 5.93 8.81 25.59
N ASP A 704 6.37 9.96 25.09
CA ASP A 704 7.79 10.31 25.05
C ASP A 704 8.38 10.42 26.45
N LEU A 705 7.67 11.06 27.39
CA LEU A 705 8.09 11.11 28.80
C LEU A 705 8.15 9.73 29.44
N MET A 706 7.21 8.85 29.09
CA MET A 706 7.20 7.47 29.56
C MET A 706 8.43 6.70 29.03
N VAL A 707 8.74 6.82 27.74
CA VAL A 707 9.92 6.16 27.16
C VAL A 707 11.23 6.72 27.74
N MET A 708 11.31 8.04 27.97
CA MET A 708 12.55 8.69 28.42
C MET A 708 12.94 8.40 29.87
N TYR A 709 11.99 8.30 30.79
CA TYR A 709 12.28 8.43 32.22
C TYR A 709 12.14 7.19 33.10
N ASP A 710 12.02 6.01 32.50
CA ASP A 710 11.84 4.70 33.15
C ASP A 710 10.73 4.67 34.23
N GLN A 711 10.51 3.50 34.85
CA GLN A 711 9.45 3.32 35.86
C GLN A 711 9.70 4.16 37.13
N GLN A 712 10.91 4.69 37.37
CA GLN A 712 11.23 5.45 38.58
C GLN A 712 10.51 6.81 38.63
N LEU A 713 10.11 7.35 37.48
CA LEU A 713 9.38 8.62 37.44
C LEU A 713 7.90 8.43 37.77
N TRP A 714 7.34 7.24 37.49
CA TRP A 714 5.92 6.97 37.68
C TRP A 714 5.64 6.25 39.00
N GLY A 715 6.64 5.55 39.57
CA GLY A 715 6.62 4.91 40.90
C GLY A 715 6.36 5.82 42.11
N ARG A 716 6.02 7.10 41.86
CA ARG A 716 5.66 8.12 42.86
C ARG A 716 4.24 8.68 42.64
N VAL A 717 3.56 8.25 41.58
CA VAL A 717 2.24 8.75 41.15
C VAL A 717 1.22 7.62 41.31
N GLU A 718 1.02 7.10 42.52
CA GLU A 718 0.02 6.06 42.86
C GLU A 718 -0.16 4.94 41.79
N ASP A 719 0.94 4.57 41.12
CA ASP A 719 1.40 3.41 40.35
C ASP A 719 0.48 2.54 39.44
N VAL A 720 -0.85 2.60 39.51
CA VAL A 720 -1.77 1.84 38.63
C VAL A 720 -2.65 2.70 37.67
N PRO A 721 -2.84 4.03 37.82
CA PRO A 721 -3.87 4.75 37.07
C PRO A 721 -3.46 5.22 35.67
N ILE A 722 -2.17 5.34 35.30
CA ILE A 722 -1.82 5.99 34.01
C ILE A 722 -2.00 5.03 32.84
N LEU A 723 -1.41 3.83 32.89
CA LEU A 723 -1.55 2.85 31.81
C LEU A 723 -3.01 2.39 31.66
N THR A 724 -3.71 2.21 32.78
CA THR A 724 -5.14 1.91 32.78
C THR A 724 -5.95 3.08 32.23
N PHE A 725 -5.66 4.33 32.61
CA PHE A 725 -6.27 5.52 32.01
C PHE A 725 -6.06 5.57 30.50
N LEU A 726 -4.86 5.28 29.99
CA LEU A 726 -4.58 5.28 28.55
C LEU A 726 -5.33 4.16 27.82
N ALA A 727 -5.42 2.96 28.42
CA ALA A 727 -6.21 1.86 27.87
C ALA A 727 -7.72 2.18 27.88
N ASP A 728 -8.24 2.71 28.99
CA ASP A 728 -9.64 3.13 29.11
C ASP A 728 -9.95 4.31 28.15
N THR A 729 -8.97 5.21 27.92
CA THR A 729 -9.08 6.26 26.91
C THR A 729 -9.16 5.67 25.51
N LEU A 730 -8.37 4.64 25.19
CA LEU A 730 -8.44 3.96 23.89
C LEU A 730 -9.81 3.29 23.66
N GLU A 731 -10.39 2.70 24.69
CA GLU A 731 -11.71 2.05 24.61
C GLU A 731 -12.85 3.06 24.39
N ALA A 732 -12.74 4.27 24.94
CA ALA A 732 -13.77 5.31 24.83
C ALA A 732 -13.58 6.28 23.65
N GLU A 733 -12.45 6.24 22.95
CA GLU A 733 -12.11 7.21 21.91
C GLU A 733 -12.76 6.86 20.56
N GLU A 734 -13.32 7.86 19.88
CA GLU A 734 -13.93 7.71 18.55
C GLU A 734 -13.03 8.24 17.42
N SER A 735 -12.10 9.17 17.72
CA SER A 735 -11.19 9.72 16.72
C SER A 735 -10.19 8.66 16.23
N PRO A 736 -10.14 8.35 14.92
CA PRO A 736 -9.17 7.40 14.38
C PRO A 736 -7.71 7.84 14.59
N MET A 737 -7.46 9.15 14.52
CA MET A 737 -6.13 9.75 14.73
C MET A 737 -5.65 9.54 16.17
N VAL A 738 -6.53 9.77 17.14
CA VAL A 738 -6.20 9.60 18.57
C VAL A 738 -6.06 8.12 18.93
N GLN A 739 -6.95 7.26 18.43
CA GLN A 739 -6.84 5.81 18.59
C GLN A 739 -5.49 5.29 18.05
N ALA A 740 -5.06 5.75 16.88
CA ALA A 740 -3.80 5.34 16.28
C ALA A 740 -2.59 5.70 17.16
N VAL A 741 -2.51 6.95 17.66
CA VAL A 741 -1.40 7.35 18.55
C VAL A 741 -1.40 6.61 19.88
N LEU A 742 -2.57 6.32 20.46
CA LEU A 742 -2.71 5.48 21.66
C LEU A 742 -2.21 4.06 21.41
N CYS A 743 -2.64 3.44 20.32
CA CYS A 743 -2.20 2.11 19.93
C CYS A 743 -0.69 2.05 19.68
N VAL A 744 -0.14 3.00 18.93
CA VAL A 744 1.31 3.08 18.66
C VAL A 744 2.10 3.27 19.95
N GLY A 745 1.65 4.17 20.83
CA GLY A 745 2.30 4.43 22.11
C GLY A 745 2.29 3.23 23.05
N LEU A 746 1.13 2.61 23.28
CA LEU A 746 0.99 1.41 24.11
C LEU A 746 1.79 0.23 23.55
N ALA A 747 1.77 0.03 22.22
CA ALA A 747 2.56 -0.99 21.54
C ALA A 747 4.07 -0.78 21.74
N LYS A 748 4.56 0.47 21.63
CA LYS A 748 5.97 0.81 21.90
C LYS A 748 6.37 0.52 23.34
N LEU A 749 5.53 0.85 24.32
CA LEU A 749 5.81 0.58 25.74
C LEU A 749 5.90 -0.92 26.03
N LEU A 750 5.01 -1.73 25.45
CA LEU A 750 5.04 -3.20 25.57
C LEU A 750 6.29 -3.78 24.87
N LEU A 751 6.62 -3.35 23.65
CA LEU A 751 7.81 -3.81 22.92
C LEU A 751 9.12 -3.44 23.62
N ALA A 752 9.19 -2.25 24.22
CA ALA A 752 10.35 -1.81 24.97
C ALA A 752 10.48 -2.50 26.35
N GLY A 753 9.49 -3.28 26.77
CA GLY A 753 9.45 -3.91 28.09
C GLY A 753 9.22 -2.93 29.24
N LEU A 754 8.73 -1.72 28.95
CA LEU A 754 8.39 -0.70 29.95
C LEU A 754 7.03 -0.96 30.60
N ALA A 755 6.15 -1.69 29.90
CA ALA A 755 4.86 -2.16 30.38
C ALA A 755 4.73 -3.68 30.14
N ASP A 756 4.01 -4.38 31.01
CA ASP A 756 3.72 -5.80 30.86
C ASP A 756 2.32 -6.24 31.32
N ASP A 757 1.42 -5.28 31.52
CA ASP A 757 0.05 -5.50 31.99
C ASP A 757 -0.78 -6.29 30.93
N PRO A 758 -1.32 -7.47 31.28
CA PRO A 758 -2.21 -8.23 30.42
C PRO A 758 -3.47 -7.48 29.98
N LYS A 759 -3.99 -6.54 30.80
CA LYS A 759 -5.17 -5.73 30.44
C LYS A 759 -4.90 -4.92 29.18
N ILE A 760 -3.75 -4.24 29.09
CA ILE A 760 -3.37 -3.42 27.92
C ILE A 760 -3.26 -4.31 26.68
N LEU A 761 -2.62 -5.47 26.82
CA LEU A 761 -2.46 -6.41 25.72
C LEU A 761 -3.82 -6.89 25.20
N LYS A 762 -4.77 -7.15 26.10
CA LYS A 762 -6.15 -7.47 25.76
C LYS A 762 -6.83 -6.30 25.05
N THR A 763 -6.78 -5.08 25.59
CA THR A 763 -7.39 -3.89 24.98
C THR A 763 -6.86 -3.67 23.56
N LEU A 764 -5.54 -3.79 23.32
CA LEU A 764 -4.96 -3.71 21.98
C LEU A 764 -5.44 -4.86 21.07
N LEU A 765 -5.58 -6.07 21.60
CA LEU A 765 -6.06 -7.21 20.82
C LEU A 765 -7.52 -7.01 20.40
N MET A 766 -8.36 -6.52 21.31
CA MET A 766 -9.75 -6.17 21.03
C MET A 766 -9.84 -5.04 20.01
N ALA A 767 -9.03 -3.99 20.15
CA ALA A 767 -8.94 -2.92 19.15
C ALA A 767 -8.46 -3.42 17.79
N TYR A 768 -7.62 -4.47 17.74
CA TYR A 768 -7.18 -5.05 16.46
C TYR A 768 -8.28 -5.84 15.75
N VAL A 769 -9.22 -6.45 16.45
CA VAL A 769 -10.26 -7.30 15.84
C VAL A 769 -11.64 -6.65 15.77
N SER A 770 -11.84 -5.57 16.52
CA SER A 770 -13.11 -4.84 16.59
C SER A 770 -13.56 -4.29 15.23
N PRO A 771 -14.82 -4.51 14.83
CA PRO A 771 -15.38 -3.97 13.59
C PRO A 771 -15.43 -2.43 13.60
N HIS A 772 -15.60 -1.81 14.76
CA HIS A 772 -15.60 -0.35 14.92
C HIS A 772 -14.27 0.31 14.51
N THR A 773 -13.15 -0.41 14.65
CA THR A 773 -11.81 0.06 14.27
C THR A 773 -11.38 -0.47 12.90
N ALA A 774 -12.24 -1.19 12.16
CA ALA A 774 -11.89 -1.79 10.86
C ALA A 774 -11.52 -0.73 9.80
N GLY A 775 -12.13 0.46 9.86
CA GLY A 775 -11.81 1.59 8.99
C GLY A 775 -10.49 2.30 9.32
N ASN A 776 -9.91 2.05 10.50
CA ASN A 776 -8.68 2.71 10.94
C ASN A 776 -7.44 1.91 10.47
N ALA A 777 -6.99 2.20 9.25
CA ALA A 777 -5.88 1.48 8.63
C ALA A 777 -4.55 1.64 9.38
N GLU A 778 -4.26 2.80 9.95
CA GLU A 778 -3.03 3.07 10.69
C GLU A 778 -2.95 2.19 11.95
N LEU A 779 -4.04 2.15 12.72
CA LEU A 779 -4.17 1.28 13.89
C LEU A 779 -4.03 -0.21 13.51
N ARG A 780 -4.77 -0.66 12.48
CA ARG A 780 -4.75 -2.07 12.05
C ARG A 780 -3.37 -2.50 11.56
N GLN A 781 -2.66 -1.64 10.83
CA GLN A 781 -1.30 -1.93 10.36
C GLN A 781 -0.30 -1.95 11.51
N CYS A 782 -0.39 -0.98 12.44
CA CYS A 782 0.44 -0.94 13.65
C CYS A 782 0.28 -2.23 14.46
N LEU A 783 -0.95 -2.64 14.76
CA LEU A 783 -1.23 -3.81 15.58
C LEU A 783 -0.89 -5.12 14.88
N SER A 784 -1.14 -5.22 13.57
CA SER A 784 -0.74 -6.40 12.78
C SER A 784 0.77 -6.62 12.83
N TYR A 785 1.57 -5.55 12.71
CA TYR A 785 3.02 -5.61 12.87
C TYR A 785 3.40 -5.90 14.33
N PHE A 786 2.86 -5.13 15.28
CA PHE A 786 3.15 -5.23 16.71
C PHE A 786 2.96 -6.65 17.22
N PHE A 787 1.79 -7.28 17.04
CA PHE A 787 1.54 -8.61 17.59
C PHE A 787 2.52 -9.65 17.04
N SER A 788 2.81 -9.60 15.74
CA SER A 788 3.81 -10.51 15.16
C SER A 788 5.19 -10.32 15.80
N VAL A 789 5.69 -9.09 15.91
CA VAL A 789 7.02 -8.80 16.47
C VAL A 789 7.07 -9.07 17.97
N TYR A 790 6.06 -8.63 18.72
CA TYR A 790 5.97 -8.80 20.16
C TYR A 790 5.95 -10.28 20.54
N CYS A 791 5.11 -11.08 19.88
CA CYS A 791 5.01 -12.51 20.17
C CYS A 791 6.27 -13.27 19.77
N TYR A 792 6.84 -12.98 18.59
CA TYR A 792 8.02 -13.69 18.10
C TYR A 792 9.33 -13.22 18.75
N SER A 793 9.32 -12.12 19.51
CA SER A 793 10.51 -11.65 20.22
C SER A 793 10.88 -12.46 21.47
N SER A 794 9.91 -13.10 22.14
CA SER A 794 10.16 -13.83 23.39
C SER A 794 9.02 -14.80 23.75
N ALA A 795 9.38 -15.98 24.26
CA ALA A 795 8.42 -16.95 24.79
C ALA A 795 7.59 -16.39 25.97
N GLN A 796 8.15 -15.45 26.74
CA GLN A 796 7.41 -14.79 27.82
C GLN A 796 6.27 -13.91 27.28
N ASN A 797 6.48 -13.27 26.12
CA ASN A 797 5.44 -12.47 25.46
C ASN A 797 4.34 -13.38 24.89
N GLN A 798 4.71 -14.53 24.33
CA GLN A 798 3.73 -15.55 23.93
C GLN A 798 2.89 -16.05 25.12
N SER A 799 3.52 -16.30 26.28
CA SER A 799 2.79 -16.69 27.49
C SER A 799 1.83 -15.59 27.98
N ARG A 800 2.21 -14.31 27.87
CA ARG A 800 1.31 -13.18 28.17
C ARG A 800 0.10 -13.17 27.23
N VAL A 801 0.29 -13.40 25.93
CA VAL A 801 -0.82 -13.49 24.96
C VAL A 801 -1.71 -14.70 25.24
N GLN A 802 -1.13 -15.85 25.58
CA GLN A 802 -1.89 -17.03 25.97
C GLN A 802 -2.76 -16.75 27.21
N SER A 803 -2.24 -16.05 28.23
CA SER A 803 -2.98 -15.75 29.46
C SER A 803 -4.25 -14.90 29.26
N ILE A 804 -4.35 -14.17 28.14
CA ILE A 804 -5.52 -13.33 27.82
C ILE A 804 -6.46 -13.99 26.80
N PHE A 805 -6.15 -15.21 26.33
CA PHE A 805 -6.86 -15.81 25.21
C PHE A 805 -8.35 -16.07 25.51
N ILE A 806 -8.67 -16.79 26.59
CA ILE A 806 -10.07 -17.15 26.90
C ILE A 806 -10.94 -15.92 27.14
N PRO A 807 -10.54 -14.92 27.97
CA PRO A 807 -11.32 -13.71 28.15
C PRO A 807 -11.50 -12.89 26.86
N ALA A 808 -10.50 -12.85 25.98
CA ALA A 808 -10.60 -12.16 24.69
C ALA A 808 -11.49 -12.93 23.71
N PHE A 809 -11.38 -14.26 23.68
CA PHE A 809 -12.21 -15.14 22.84
C PHE A 809 -13.70 -14.98 23.17
N GLU A 810 -14.05 -14.97 24.45
CA GLU A 810 -15.43 -14.78 24.91
C GLU A 810 -15.99 -13.43 24.49
N GLU A 811 -15.18 -12.38 24.55
CA GLU A 811 -15.56 -11.05 24.13
C GLU A 811 -15.79 -10.97 22.62
N VAL A 812 -14.89 -11.57 21.81
CA VAL A 812 -15.05 -11.68 20.35
C VAL A 812 -16.29 -12.49 19.99
N ALA A 813 -16.54 -13.59 20.68
CA ALA A 813 -17.70 -14.43 20.42
C ALA A 813 -19.02 -13.77 20.85
N ARG A 814 -19.00 -12.89 21.86
CA ARG A 814 -20.16 -12.06 22.20
C ARG A 814 -20.41 -10.98 21.14
N MET A 815 -19.38 -10.22 20.77
CA MET A 815 -19.50 -9.19 19.71
C MET A 815 -19.97 -9.80 18.39
N HIS A 816 -19.50 -11.00 18.05
CA HIS A 816 -19.91 -11.68 16.83
C HIS A 816 -21.41 -11.98 16.79
N ASP A 817 -21.99 -12.39 17.91
CA ASP A 817 -23.42 -12.69 17.98
C ASP A 817 -24.28 -11.41 17.97
N GLU A 818 -23.79 -10.34 18.62
CA GLU A 818 -24.48 -9.03 18.65
C GLU A 818 -24.52 -8.39 17.26
N GLU A 819 -23.45 -8.50 16.47
CA GLU A 819 -23.30 -7.82 15.18
C GLU A 819 -23.61 -8.69 13.95
N ALA A 820 -23.78 -10.01 14.10
CA ALA A 820 -24.09 -10.93 13.01
C ALA A 820 -25.36 -10.57 12.21
N GLY A 821 -26.26 -9.74 12.77
CA GLY A 821 -27.48 -9.26 12.11
C GLY A 821 -27.27 -8.10 11.12
N GLU A 822 -26.13 -7.41 11.15
CA GLU A 822 -25.94 -6.14 10.41
C GLU A 822 -25.18 -6.30 9.08
N GLY A 823 -24.77 -7.51 8.71
CA GLY A 823 -24.04 -7.77 7.46
C GLY A 823 -22.61 -7.19 7.43
N GLN A 824 -22.08 -6.78 8.58
CA GLN A 824 -20.70 -6.32 8.72
C GLN A 824 -19.72 -7.50 8.63
N THR A 825 -18.63 -7.35 7.88
CA THR A 825 -17.59 -8.39 7.78
C THR A 825 -16.65 -8.25 8.97
N MET A 826 -16.76 -9.16 9.94
CA MET A 826 -15.91 -9.18 11.14
C MET A 826 -15.10 -10.48 11.26
N VAL A 827 -14.08 -10.46 12.12
CA VAL A 827 -13.26 -11.63 12.42
C VAL A 827 -14.12 -12.64 13.18
N THR A 828 -14.26 -13.86 12.65
CA THR A 828 -15.01 -14.92 13.35
C THR A 828 -14.24 -15.43 14.56
N PRO A 829 -14.90 -15.99 15.60
CA PRO A 829 -14.21 -16.58 16.74
C PRO A 829 -13.19 -17.67 16.34
N GLN A 830 -13.46 -18.41 15.27
CA GLN A 830 -12.52 -19.38 14.71
C GLN A 830 -11.29 -18.70 14.10
N GLN A 831 -11.47 -17.65 13.30
CA GLN A 831 -10.35 -16.88 12.73
C GLN A 831 -9.50 -16.22 13.82
N PHE A 832 -10.14 -15.67 14.86
CA PHE A 832 -9.49 -15.12 16.04
C PHE A 832 -8.63 -16.18 16.76
N GLY A 833 -9.20 -17.36 17.01
CA GLY A 833 -8.48 -18.47 17.64
C GLY A 833 -7.25 -18.90 16.85
N LEU A 834 -7.39 -19.04 15.54
CA LEU A 834 -6.27 -19.41 14.66
C LEU A 834 -5.16 -18.33 14.66
N LEU A 835 -5.51 -17.05 14.76
CA LEU A 835 -4.55 -15.96 14.86
C LEU A 835 -3.73 -16.03 16.15
N VAL A 836 -4.38 -16.24 17.29
CA VAL A 836 -3.69 -16.34 18.60
C VAL A 836 -2.82 -17.60 18.66
N ILE A 837 -3.29 -18.73 18.11
CA ILE A 837 -2.47 -19.94 17.98
C ILE A 837 -1.22 -19.67 17.13
N ASP A 838 -1.35 -18.94 16.03
CA ASP A 838 -0.20 -18.59 15.18
C ASP A 838 0.85 -17.75 15.93
N TRP A 839 0.39 -16.77 16.71
CA TRP A 839 1.24 -15.90 17.52
C TRP A 839 1.88 -16.60 18.72
N THR A 840 1.21 -17.60 19.30
CA THR A 840 1.69 -18.38 20.45
C THR A 840 2.52 -19.61 20.06
N ASP A 841 2.79 -19.80 18.76
CA ASP A 841 3.65 -20.89 18.27
C ASP A 841 5.12 -20.69 18.65
N ALA A 842 5.59 -21.52 19.57
CA ALA A 842 6.97 -21.49 20.07
C ALA A 842 8.03 -21.65 18.96
N ARG A 843 7.69 -22.27 17.82
CA ARG A 843 8.62 -22.45 16.69
C ARG A 843 8.95 -21.14 15.96
N LYS A 844 8.14 -20.10 16.16
CA LYS A 844 8.32 -18.78 15.56
C LYS A 844 9.00 -17.79 16.50
N ALA A 845 9.14 -18.12 17.78
CA ALA A 845 9.84 -17.29 18.73
C ALA A 845 11.35 -17.28 18.44
N ALA A 846 12.00 -16.14 18.61
CA ALA A 846 13.44 -16.01 18.55
C ALA A 846 14.09 -16.89 19.64
N GLU A 847 15.17 -17.59 19.28
CA GLU A 847 15.90 -18.44 20.23
C GLU A 847 16.42 -17.61 21.41
N SER A 848 15.95 -17.92 22.62
CA SER A 848 16.46 -17.27 23.83
C SER A 848 17.90 -17.71 24.08
N THR A 849 18.81 -16.74 24.25
CA THR A 849 20.20 -16.97 24.69
C THR A 849 20.30 -17.54 26.11
N THR A 850 19.20 -17.57 26.88
CA THR A 850 19.15 -18.17 28.21
C THR A 850 18.39 -19.50 28.20
N PRO A 851 18.95 -20.57 28.78
CA PRO A 851 18.29 -21.86 28.91
C PRO A 851 17.30 -21.80 30.09
N THR A 852 16.21 -21.05 29.95
CA THR A 852 15.04 -21.22 30.81
C THR A 852 14.29 -22.48 30.36
N PRO A 853 13.71 -23.28 31.29
CA PRO A 853 12.83 -24.37 30.89
C PRO A 853 11.69 -23.75 30.06
N SER A 854 11.62 -24.12 28.79
CA SER A 854 10.63 -23.59 27.86
C SER A 854 9.24 -23.89 28.41
N ARG A 855 8.53 -22.86 28.89
CA ARG A 855 7.09 -22.98 29.12
C ARG A 855 6.45 -23.34 27.79
N HIS A 856 5.69 -24.42 27.77
CA HIS A 856 5.03 -24.91 26.58
C HIS A 856 3.74 -24.13 26.39
N VAL A 857 3.82 -22.95 25.77
CA VAL A 857 2.69 -22.01 25.64
C VAL A 857 1.44 -22.67 25.05
N HIS A 858 1.60 -23.53 24.04
CA HIS A 858 0.47 -24.29 23.48
C HIS A 858 -0.08 -25.39 24.40
N ALA A 859 0.73 -25.94 25.29
CA ALA A 859 0.23 -26.88 26.31
C ALA A 859 -0.58 -26.14 27.37
N ASP A 860 -0.10 -24.96 27.81
CA ASP A 860 -0.85 -24.09 28.73
C ASP A 860 -2.16 -23.60 28.08
N LEU A 861 -2.11 -23.20 26.80
CA LEU A 861 -3.29 -22.84 26.01
C LEU A 861 -4.27 -24.02 25.87
N ALA A 862 -3.79 -25.25 25.74
CA ALA A 862 -4.64 -26.44 25.72
C ALA A 862 -5.33 -26.65 27.08
N VAL A 863 -4.64 -26.41 28.20
CA VAL A 863 -5.25 -26.45 29.54
C VAL A 863 -6.37 -25.42 29.64
N ASP A 864 -6.13 -24.17 29.24
CA ASP A 864 -7.12 -23.10 29.30
C ASP A 864 -8.36 -23.41 28.45
N ILE A 865 -8.16 -23.90 27.22
CA ILE A 865 -9.26 -24.29 26.34
C ILE A 865 -10.06 -25.44 26.95
N LEU A 866 -9.39 -26.45 27.50
CA LEU A 866 -10.08 -27.57 28.14
C LEU A 866 -10.87 -27.08 29.37
N LEU A 867 -10.29 -26.27 30.24
CA LEU A 867 -11.01 -25.68 31.38
C LEU A 867 -12.23 -24.87 30.92
N ALA A 868 -12.12 -24.08 29.86
CA ALA A 868 -13.25 -23.34 29.30
C ALA A 868 -14.35 -24.24 28.70
N LEU A 869 -14.02 -25.47 28.28
CA LEU A 869 -15.01 -26.46 27.83
C LEU A 869 -15.74 -27.14 29.00
N TYR A 870 -15.17 -27.17 30.20
CA TYR A 870 -15.83 -27.67 31.41
C TYR A 870 -16.86 -26.70 32.00
N ASP A 871 -16.83 -25.44 31.57
CA ASP A 871 -17.83 -24.45 31.97
C ASP A 871 -19.20 -24.81 31.37
N SER A 872 -20.18 -25.09 32.25
CA SER A 872 -21.54 -25.46 31.86
C SER A 872 -22.30 -24.31 31.19
N ASP A 873 -21.88 -23.06 31.42
CA ASP A 873 -22.52 -21.88 30.85
C ASP A 873 -21.99 -21.58 29.43
N LYS A 874 -21.03 -22.38 28.93
CA LYS A 874 -20.45 -22.20 27.60
C LYS A 874 -21.45 -22.54 26.49
N ARG A 875 -21.56 -21.66 25.50
CA ARG A 875 -22.45 -21.84 24.33
C ARG A 875 -21.97 -23.00 23.45
N SER A 876 -22.90 -23.70 22.82
CA SER A 876 -22.59 -24.82 21.90
C SER A 876 -21.73 -24.40 20.69
N SER A 877 -21.97 -23.21 20.13
CA SER A 877 -21.14 -22.64 19.05
C SER A 877 -19.69 -22.38 19.49
N ASP A 878 -19.50 -21.88 20.71
CA ASP A 878 -18.17 -21.64 21.28
C ASP A 878 -17.45 -22.97 21.54
N GLN A 879 -18.17 -23.97 22.05
CA GLN A 879 -17.64 -25.33 22.24
C GLN A 879 -17.16 -25.92 20.92
N GLU A 880 -17.92 -25.76 19.83
CA GLU A 880 -17.54 -26.23 18.50
C GLU A 880 -16.21 -25.62 18.02
N VAL A 881 -16.08 -24.29 18.18
CA VAL A 881 -14.86 -23.57 17.80
C VAL A 881 -13.68 -24.01 18.66
N LEU A 882 -13.82 -24.03 19.99
CA LEU A 882 -12.76 -24.42 20.92
C LEU A 882 -12.27 -25.86 20.71
N CYS A 883 -13.19 -26.81 20.49
CA CYS A 883 -12.85 -28.21 20.15
C CYS A 883 -12.07 -28.30 18.84
N THR A 884 -12.42 -27.46 17.87
CA THR A 884 -11.71 -27.39 16.59
C THR A 884 -10.29 -26.83 16.79
N LEU A 885 -10.16 -25.74 17.54
CA LEU A 885 -8.89 -25.07 17.83
C LEU A 885 -7.86 -25.97 18.53
N LEU A 886 -8.29 -26.85 19.45
CA LEU A 886 -7.41 -27.83 20.10
C LEU A 886 -6.58 -28.64 19.09
N ASN A 887 -7.18 -29.00 17.95
CA ASN A 887 -6.52 -29.82 16.94
C ASN A 887 -5.42 -29.07 16.17
N HIS A 888 -5.39 -27.73 16.24
CA HIS A 888 -4.37 -26.87 15.63
C HIS A 888 -3.17 -26.58 16.55
N LEU A 889 -3.26 -26.92 17.85
CA LEU A 889 -2.16 -26.70 18.78
C LEU A 889 -0.97 -27.62 18.49
N HIS A 890 0.22 -27.04 18.57
CA HIS A 890 1.50 -27.72 18.40
C HIS A 890 2.19 -27.87 19.76
N ILE A 891 2.09 -29.06 20.36
CA ILE A 891 2.74 -29.43 21.62
C ILE A 891 3.88 -30.38 21.27
N VAL A 892 5.14 -29.97 21.46
CA VAL A 892 6.33 -30.74 21.05
C VAL A 892 7.41 -30.65 22.14
N GLY A 893 8.13 -31.74 22.38
CA GLY A 893 9.19 -31.82 23.39
C GLY A 893 8.67 -32.20 24.76
N THR A 894 9.56 -32.32 25.75
CA THR A 894 9.21 -32.83 27.09
C THR A 894 8.39 -31.81 27.89
N LEU A 895 7.19 -32.19 28.31
CA LEU A 895 6.33 -31.33 29.15
C LEU A 895 6.82 -31.28 30.60
N THR A 896 6.51 -30.19 31.29
CA THR A 896 6.66 -30.13 32.74
C THR A 896 5.62 -31.03 33.39
N SER A 897 6.00 -31.73 34.46
CA SER A 897 5.13 -32.70 35.11
C SER A 897 3.75 -32.13 35.53
N PRO A 898 3.63 -30.88 36.06
CA PRO A 898 2.32 -30.31 36.38
C PRO A 898 1.40 -30.11 35.17
N VAL A 899 1.91 -29.64 34.04
CA VAL A 899 1.10 -29.39 32.83
C VAL A 899 0.68 -30.70 32.18
N LEU A 900 1.61 -31.67 32.12
CA LEU A 900 1.34 -33.03 31.64
C LEU A 900 0.19 -33.68 32.42
N VAL A 901 0.24 -33.60 33.75
CA VAL A 901 -0.80 -34.15 34.64
C VAL A 901 -2.13 -33.42 34.46
N LYS A 902 -2.16 -32.09 34.42
CA LYS A 902 -3.38 -31.31 34.19
C LYS A 902 -4.07 -31.73 32.89
N LEU A 903 -3.34 -31.77 31.78
CA LEU A 903 -3.89 -32.18 30.48
C LEU A 903 -4.42 -33.60 30.52
N SER A 904 -3.69 -34.54 31.12
CA SER A 904 -4.14 -35.93 31.24
C SER A 904 -5.44 -36.05 32.03
N VAL A 905 -5.55 -35.37 33.17
CA VAL A 905 -6.76 -35.38 34.02
C VAL A 905 -7.96 -34.79 33.28
N LEU A 906 -7.80 -33.62 32.65
CA LEU A 906 -8.87 -32.96 31.89
C LEU A 906 -9.33 -33.82 30.71
N LEU A 907 -8.41 -34.35 29.90
CA LEU A 907 -8.75 -35.18 28.75
C LEU A 907 -9.39 -36.52 29.14
N GLN A 908 -9.06 -37.06 30.31
CA GLN A 908 -9.64 -38.31 30.77
C GLN A 908 -11.12 -38.16 31.11
N HIS A 909 -11.53 -37.03 31.69
CA HIS A 909 -12.87 -36.85 32.25
C HIS A 909 -13.79 -35.96 31.42
N ILE A 910 -13.30 -35.29 30.37
CA ILE A 910 -14.10 -34.33 29.61
C ILE A 910 -15.38 -34.96 29.07
N GLN A 911 -15.31 -36.17 28.52
CA GLN A 911 -16.48 -36.87 27.97
C GLN A 911 -17.49 -37.35 29.02
N THR A 912 -17.03 -37.58 30.26
CA THR A 912 -17.89 -38.04 31.36
C THR A 912 -18.54 -36.90 32.12
N GLN A 913 -17.82 -35.79 32.27
CA GLN A 913 -18.26 -34.63 33.06
C GLN A 913 -18.88 -33.53 32.19
N CYS A 914 -18.50 -33.44 30.92
CA CYS A 914 -19.03 -32.49 29.94
C CYS A 914 -19.38 -33.21 28.61
N PRO A 915 -20.49 -33.96 28.56
CA PRO A 915 -20.91 -34.64 27.33
C PRO A 915 -21.31 -33.61 26.26
N PHE A 916 -20.80 -33.77 25.03
CA PHE A 916 -21.15 -32.90 23.91
C PHE A 916 -22.42 -33.40 23.20
N ASP A 917 -23.29 -32.47 22.81
CA ASP A 917 -24.51 -32.81 22.06
C ASP A 917 -24.22 -33.28 20.62
N ASP A 918 -23.15 -32.76 20.01
CA ASP A 918 -22.71 -33.14 18.66
C ASP A 918 -21.59 -34.20 18.70
N PRO A 919 -21.83 -35.43 18.17
CA PRO A 919 -20.82 -36.48 18.07
C PRO A 919 -19.54 -36.08 17.31
N ALA A 920 -19.61 -35.08 16.43
CA ALA A 920 -18.43 -34.56 15.73
C ALA A 920 -17.43 -33.88 16.69
N LEU A 921 -17.92 -33.22 17.74
CA LEU A 921 -17.10 -32.57 18.76
C LEU A 921 -16.40 -33.59 19.64
N ASP A 922 -17.13 -34.62 20.07
CA ASP A 922 -16.58 -35.78 20.77
C ASP A 922 -15.43 -36.42 19.98
N LYS A 923 -15.61 -36.56 18.67
CA LYS A 923 -14.59 -37.08 17.77
C LYS A 923 -13.41 -36.12 17.62
N ALA A 924 -13.62 -34.80 17.62
CA ALA A 924 -12.56 -33.80 17.57
C ALA A 924 -11.70 -33.81 18.84
N VAL A 925 -12.30 -33.86 20.03
CA VAL A 925 -11.59 -33.97 21.31
C VAL A 925 -10.89 -35.32 21.44
N SER A 926 -11.55 -36.41 21.02
CA SER A 926 -10.93 -37.75 21.01
C SER A 926 -9.69 -37.82 20.11
N ARG A 927 -9.69 -37.12 18.96
CA ARG A 927 -8.50 -37.02 18.10
C ARG A 927 -7.35 -36.32 18.81
N PHE A 928 -7.62 -35.20 19.47
CA PHE A 928 -6.61 -34.48 20.25
C PHE A 928 -6.07 -35.35 21.40
N LYS A 929 -6.96 -36.00 22.17
CA LYS A 929 -6.62 -36.92 23.26
C LYS A 929 -5.72 -38.05 22.79
N ASN A 930 -6.08 -38.73 21.70
CA ASN A 930 -5.31 -39.85 21.18
C ASN A 930 -3.92 -39.39 20.70
N ARG A 931 -3.82 -38.21 20.08
CA ARG A 931 -2.54 -37.61 19.70
C ARG A 931 -1.68 -37.32 20.94
N PHE A 932 -2.23 -36.65 21.94
CA PHE A 932 -1.53 -36.34 23.19
C PHE A 932 -1.04 -37.59 23.91
N THR A 933 -1.90 -38.60 24.09
CA THR A 933 -1.49 -39.86 24.76
C THR A 933 -0.40 -40.60 23.99
N ALA A 934 -0.44 -40.59 22.65
CA ALA A 934 0.61 -41.20 21.84
C ALA A 934 1.93 -40.42 21.90
N ASP A 935 1.88 -39.10 21.85
CA ASP A 935 3.08 -38.24 21.85
C ASP A 935 3.80 -38.26 23.21
N PHE A 936 3.06 -38.46 24.31
CA PHE A 936 3.57 -38.39 25.70
C PHE A 936 3.49 -39.73 26.48
N GLU A 937 3.38 -40.87 25.79
CA GLU A 937 3.19 -42.18 26.42
C GLU A 937 4.30 -42.50 27.45
N ALA A 938 5.55 -42.19 27.10
CA ALA A 938 6.71 -42.45 27.95
C ALA A 938 6.70 -41.58 29.21
N GLU A 939 6.49 -40.27 29.09
CA GLU A 939 6.45 -39.40 30.26
C GLU A 939 5.25 -39.71 31.17
N LEU A 940 4.09 -40.03 30.60
CA LEU A 940 2.90 -40.42 31.37
C LEU A 940 3.10 -41.70 32.19
N ALA A 941 3.95 -42.62 31.72
CA ALA A 941 4.28 -43.85 32.44
C ALA A 941 5.22 -43.60 33.65
N GLU A 942 5.98 -42.51 33.64
CA GLU A 942 6.91 -42.12 34.70
C GLU A 942 6.30 -41.19 35.76
N VAL A 943 5.06 -40.72 35.57
CA VAL A 943 4.37 -39.84 36.53
C VAL A 943 4.03 -40.60 37.81
N ASP A 944 4.54 -40.12 38.95
CA ASP A 944 4.06 -40.53 40.28
C ASP A 944 2.78 -39.77 40.65
N TRP A 945 1.63 -40.37 40.36
CA TRP A 945 0.32 -39.79 40.62
C TRP A 945 0.06 -39.46 42.09
N ALA A 946 0.77 -40.08 43.04
CA ALA A 946 0.63 -39.80 44.47
C ALA A 946 1.17 -38.41 44.86
N GLU A 947 2.09 -37.84 44.07
CA GLU A 947 2.65 -36.51 44.32
C GLU A 947 1.73 -35.36 43.88
N TYR A 948 0.66 -35.64 43.11
CA TYR A 948 -0.21 -34.62 42.51
C TYR A 948 -1.50 -34.33 43.29
N GLY A 949 -1.54 -34.69 44.58
CA GLY A 949 -2.51 -34.16 45.56
C GLY A 949 -2.21 -32.72 46.03
N THR A 950 -1.45 -31.96 45.24
CA THR A 950 -1.07 -30.56 45.55
C THR A 950 -2.28 -29.62 45.54
N PRO A 951 -2.23 -28.48 46.27
CA PRO A 951 -3.30 -27.48 46.28
C PRO A 951 -3.71 -27.00 44.88
N GLU A 952 -2.73 -26.78 44.00
CA GLU A 952 -2.94 -26.34 42.60
C GLU A 952 -3.72 -27.36 41.75
N MET A 953 -3.50 -28.66 42.00
CA MET A 953 -4.26 -29.73 41.34
C MET A 953 -5.62 -29.94 42.00
N SER A 954 -5.72 -29.76 43.33
CA SER A 954 -7.01 -29.82 44.03
C SER A 954 -8.01 -28.80 43.48
N GLU A 955 -7.55 -27.61 43.09
CA GLU A 955 -8.39 -26.62 42.41
C GLU A 955 -8.96 -27.15 41.08
N VAL A 956 -8.12 -27.83 40.27
CA VAL A 956 -8.55 -28.42 39.00
C VAL A 956 -9.55 -29.55 39.24
N TYR A 957 -9.27 -30.47 40.18
CA TYR A 957 -10.19 -31.56 40.53
C TYR A 957 -11.55 -31.05 41.03
N ASN A 958 -11.53 -30.05 41.92
CA ASN A 958 -12.74 -29.39 42.42
C ASN A 958 -13.52 -28.71 41.30
N PHE A 959 -12.84 -28.03 40.37
CA PHE A 959 -13.46 -27.34 39.24
C PHE A 959 -14.20 -28.30 38.31
N ILE A 960 -13.61 -29.47 38.03
CA ILE A 960 -14.23 -30.49 37.16
C ILE A 960 -15.16 -31.48 37.90
N GLY A 961 -15.40 -31.26 39.21
CA GLY A 961 -16.33 -32.06 40.01
C GLY A 961 -15.88 -33.49 40.32
N ILE A 962 -14.57 -33.71 40.53
CA ILE A 962 -14.00 -35.02 40.83
C ILE A 962 -13.26 -34.99 42.16
N ASP A 963 -13.39 -36.05 42.96
CA ASP A 963 -12.65 -36.19 44.22
C ASP A 963 -11.14 -36.29 43.99
N VAL A 964 -10.35 -35.63 44.84
CA VAL A 964 -8.88 -35.76 44.81
C VAL A 964 -8.53 -37.24 45.04
N PRO A 965 -7.74 -37.88 44.15
CA PRO A 965 -7.44 -39.30 44.29
C PRO A 965 -6.75 -39.60 45.63
N ASP A 966 -7.32 -40.50 46.43
CA ASP A 966 -6.61 -41.09 47.58
C ASP A 966 -5.36 -41.86 47.09
N THR A 967 -4.36 -42.08 47.96
CA THR A 967 -3.11 -42.80 47.63
C THR A 967 -3.34 -44.18 46.99
N ASP A 968 -4.47 -44.84 47.30
CA ASP A 968 -4.86 -46.13 46.70
C ASP A 968 -5.58 -45.97 45.33
N ALA A 969 -6.20 -44.82 45.05
CA ALA A 969 -6.84 -44.49 43.77
C ALA A 969 -5.83 -44.06 42.69
N CYS A 970 -4.67 -43.54 43.10
CA CYS A 970 -3.54 -43.23 42.21
C CYS A 970 -3.03 -44.47 41.44
N VAL A 971 -3.08 -45.65 42.09
CA VAL A 971 -2.75 -46.94 41.46
C VAL A 971 -3.75 -47.31 40.36
N PHE A 972 -5.02 -46.89 40.48
CA PHE A 972 -6.06 -47.13 39.48
C PHE A 972 -5.90 -46.25 38.24
N PHE A 973 -5.40 -45.01 38.39
CA PHE A 973 -5.04 -44.14 37.26
C PHE A 973 -3.86 -44.70 36.47
N ALA A 974 -2.80 -45.15 37.17
CA ALA A 974 -1.68 -45.84 36.54
C ALA A 974 -2.16 -47.11 35.78
N PHE A 975 -3.13 -47.85 36.35
CA PHE A 975 -3.73 -49.02 35.73
C PHE A 975 -4.59 -48.69 34.49
N LEU A 976 -5.34 -47.60 34.48
CA LEU A 976 -6.18 -47.15 33.34
C LEU A 976 -5.35 -46.67 32.14
N VAL A 977 -4.23 -45.97 32.39
CA VAL A 977 -3.26 -45.62 31.35
C VAL A 977 -2.60 -46.88 30.77
N HIS A 978 -2.31 -47.88 31.61
CA HIS A 978 -1.69 -49.14 31.17
C HIS A 978 -2.65 -50.17 30.53
N THR A 979 -3.97 -50.08 30.74
CA THR A 979 -4.95 -51.10 30.30
C THR A 979 -5.69 -50.80 29.00
N ARG A 980 -5.38 -49.69 28.30
CA ARG A 980 -5.82 -49.43 26.91
C ARG A 980 -4.77 -49.84 25.86
N ARG A 981 -4.07 -50.95 26.10
CA ARG A 981 -3.26 -51.67 25.09
C ARG A 981 -4.12 -52.59 24.25
#